data_AF-A0A8T8TLK2-F1
#
_entry.id   AF-A0A8T8TLK2-F1
#
_cell.length_a   1.000
_cell.length_b   1.000
_cell.length_c   1.000
_cell.angle_alpha   90.00
_cell.angle_beta   90.00
_cell.angle_gamma   90.00
#
_symmetry.space_group_name_H-M   'P 1'
#
loop_
_entity.id
_entity.type
_entity.pdbx_description
1 polymer ?
#
loop_
_entity_poly.entity_id
_entity_poly.type
_entity_poly.pdbx_seq_one_letter_code
_entity_poly.pdbx_strand_id
1 'polypeptide(L)'
;MWNLLRSRGGRNAGGVRLGEDPQHERAEDVIQAGSYSRFPMRAAQSVVSSDSRIAAMALYLTLAFTMFILFALRHDRVTSEDRLIGWQQYSNVSLGPVSTSSSITDAALGGTTTTTTTTTSTAITFPLDIYMPILPNSVPLTDITVKKCVALLPCFPPTTPDLDAHLGKWVRVDRYLDSSAALGTTSLSWLSMFFSLEEVYIFYRRSRLPGVQRVVDLRVLEAGQDLPSHLPDDGAGGWKIVETDLRAKFLKSWGGLPGAKLVYRVAEGLIPSKLEPITEVEVVYGPNPPWPGFTEVGTILPTHMKDGTESVTLTIRRTPRPNPTLPQPVQFKKDGTFKIVQIGDLHFSVSHEVCRDSEKNPCVADVDTISLLSKWLDEEKPDMVVLSGDQLNGQATSWDVKSVLPKVTKMLSDRKILFAAIQGNHDSETGKLSRKEQQTLLSLLPYSLTRLGPDSIHGVSNYDIKLHSPSPDGSHIFTLYFLDSGDYPPEASVSKAGILGSGWGLNKGGGTKHSTMKGKLSHYDWVRGDQVQWFLGLSAHVKKMVRPYRPDGVADLKKQPWKKQEEERRIAWEEDGRRSQPRSTMRLEKERRRGNESSPTRSSRTTARAESSLSKPPALMFMHIPVPEAYESELVDAAVGGAGGKMVLSDEPGVKETGSLLEADQKGGQGDRGIFDAIVKQGGEEERDVKAIGFGHNHLNEACRRSKGIWLCFNGGSSYAGYGKPTFARRVRVFHLSDFGNKISTWHRLDGAENAGKRVGEAVLYEYGR
;
A
#
# COMPACT_ATOMS: atom_id res chain seq x y z
N MET A 1 -4.03 27.23 -46.61
CA MET A 1 -3.14 27.85 -47.61
C MET A 1 -1.70 27.44 -47.30
N TRP A 2 -1.31 26.22 -47.66
CA TRP A 2 0.10 25.80 -47.80
C TRP A 2 0.14 24.84 -48.99
N ASN A 3 0.38 25.44 -50.15
CA ASN A 3 0.64 24.79 -51.42
C ASN A 3 2.16 24.71 -51.61
N LEU A 4 2.56 23.75 -52.44
CA LEU A 4 3.84 23.65 -53.17
C LEU A 4 5.03 23.03 -52.43
N LEU A 5 5.34 21.79 -52.82
CA LEU A 5 6.57 21.38 -53.53
C LEU A 5 6.29 20.01 -54.19
N ARG A 6 6.00 19.98 -55.51
CA ARG A 6 6.90 19.55 -56.61
C ARG A 6 7.57 18.18 -56.37
N SER A 7 7.06 17.12 -57.01
CA SER A 7 7.47 16.59 -58.35
C SER A 7 8.69 15.67 -58.24
N ARG A 8 8.50 14.34 -58.32
CA ARG A 8 8.50 13.47 -59.52
C ARG A 8 9.91 13.10 -60.04
N GLY A 9 10.13 11.78 -60.15
CA GLY A 9 11.21 11.09 -60.88
C GLY A 9 12.13 10.35 -59.90
N GLY A 10 12.34 9.03 -59.91
CA GLY A 10 12.08 7.99 -60.89
C GLY A 10 13.24 6.99 -60.86
N ARG A 11 12.93 5.72 -60.51
CA ARG A 11 13.58 4.41 -60.74
C ARG A 11 14.89 4.43 -61.58
N ASN A 12 15.93 3.63 -61.31
CA ASN A 12 15.97 2.15 -61.23
C ASN A 12 17.41 1.67 -60.91
N ALA A 13 17.49 0.42 -60.39
CA ALA A 13 18.52 -0.63 -60.54
C ALA A 13 20.01 -0.28 -60.31
N GLY A 14 20.82 -0.98 -59.50
CA GLY A 14 20.99 -2.43 -59.36
C GLY A 14 22.34 -2.83 -59.99
N GLY A 15 23.32 -3.29 -59.20
CA GLY A 15 24.59 -3.79 -59.74
C GLY A 15 25.72 -3.92 -58.70
N VAL A 16 26.07 -5.16 -58.39
CA VAL A 16 27.16 -5.59 -57.49
C VAL A 16 28.44 -5.82 -58.32
N ARG A 17 29.63 -5.43 -57.82
CA ARG A 17 30.84 -6.29 -57.66
C ARG A 17 32.12 -5.51 -57.28
N LEU A 18 33.00 -6.28 -56.64
CA LEU A 18 34.25 -6.00 -55.92
C LEU A 18 35.49 -5.94 -56.85
N GLY A 19 36.60 -5.39 -56.33
CA GLY A 19 37.99 -5.54 -56.81
C GLY A 19 38.73 -4.18 -56.85
N GLU A 20 39.49 -3.80 -55.81
CA GLU A 20 40.93 -4.06 -55.56
C GLU A 20 41.89 -3.02 -56.19
N ASP A 21 42.52 -2.24 -55.29
CA ASP A 21 43.94 -1.80 -55.25
C ASP A 21 44.44 -0.62 -56.17
N PRO A 22 45.63 -0.01 -55.95
CA PRO A 22 45.84 1.09 -54.98
C PRO A 22 46.75 2.27 -55.43
N GLN A 23 47.04 3.18 -54.47
CA GLN A 23 48.24 4.03 -54.31
C GLN A 23 48.42 5.34 -55.13
N HIS A 24 49.23 6.22 -54.52
CA HIS A 24 49.69 7.58 -54.86
C HIS A 24 48.83 8.73 -54.27
N GLU A 25 49.35 9.74 -53.57
CA GLU A 25 50.72 10.25 -53.49
C GLU A 25 50.95 11.13 -52.24
N ARG A 26 52.23 11.37 -51.93
CA ARG A 26 52.81 11.91 -50.68
C ARG A 26 53.09 13.42 -50.76
N ALA A 27 52.92 14.07 -49.60
CA ALA A 27 53.76 15.05 -48.91
C ALA A 27 54.75 15.98 -49.66
N GLU A 28 54.61 17.28 -49.32
CA GLU A 28 55.62 18.31 -48.94
C GLU A 28 56.70 18.67 -49.99
N ASP A 29 57.07 19.93 -50.28
CA ASP A 29 57.61 20.90 -49.33
C ASP A 29 57.92 22.31 -49.98
N VAL A 30 58.02 23.36 -49.14
CA VAL A 30 58.98 24.51 -49.18
C VAL A 30 58.73 25.86 -49.97
N ILE A 31 58.38 26.90 -49.17
CA ILE A 31 58.96 28.26 -48.88
C ILE A 31 59.45 29.24 -50.00
N GLN A 32 58.97 30.51 -49.93
CA GLN A 32 59.71 31.83 -49.79
C GLN A 32 58.81 33.03 -50.21
N ALA A 33 58.90 34.29 -49.75
CA ALA A 33 59.58 34.98 -48.64
C ALA A 33 59.16 36.49 -48.63
N GLY A 34 59.31 37.13 -47.46
CA GLY A 34 59.73 38.55 -47.29
C GLY A 34 58.71 39.51 -46.69
N SER A 35 59.04 40.56 -45.91
CA SER A 35 60.14 40.97 -45.00
C SER A 35 59.77 42.38 -44.47
N TYR A 36 60.37 42.81 -43.34
CA TYR A 36 60.44 44.16 -42.73
C TYR A 36 59.25 44.60 -41.82
N SER A 37 59.39 45.20 -40.62
CA SER A 37 60.52 45.76 -39.83
C SER A 37 60.11 45.97 -38.34
N ARG A 38 61.06 46.37 -37.47
CA ARG A 38 61.09 46.29 -35.98
C ARG A 38 60.57 47.52 -35.20
N PHE A 39 59.87 47.27 -34.06
CA PHE A 39 59.93 47.81 -32.65
C PHE A 39 60.02 49.34 -32.34
N PRO A 40 59.54 49.88 -31.17
CA PRO A 40 59.67 49.30 -29.81
C PRO A 40 58.54 49.52 -28.75
N MET A 41 58.79 48.94 -27.57
CA MET A 41 58.00 48.77 -26.33
C MET A 41 57.28 50.00 -25.72
N ARG A 42 56.11 49.77 -25.09
CA ARG A 42 55.82 50.16 -23.69
C ARG A 42 54.54 49.52 -23.14
N ALA A 43 54.56 49.28 -21.83
CA ALA A 43 53.66 48.43 -21.06
C ALA A 43 52.39 49.13 -20.55
N ALA A 44 51.42 48.28 -20.21
CA ALA A 44 50.28 48.48 -19.30
C ALA A 44 49.15 49.42 -19.76
N GLN A 45 48.07 48.83 -20.26
CA GLN A 45 46.73 48.96 -19.68
C GLN A 45 45.77 47.97 -20.35
N SER A 46 45.05 47.21 -19.54
CA SER A 46 43.98 46.32 -19.99
C SER A 46 42.89 47.12 -20.69
N VAL A 47 42.57 46.76 -21.92
CA VAL A 47 41.21 46.94 -22.44
C VAL A 47 40.86 45.66 -23.16
N VAL A 48 40.39 44.71 -22.36
CA VAL A 48 39.56 43.58 -22.79
C VAL A 48 38.53 44.14 -23.79
N SER A 49 38.56 43.68 -25.04
CA SER A 49 37.52 44.06 -26.01
C SER A 49 36.14 43.79 -25.40
N SER A 50 35.16 44.62 -25.74
CA SER A 50 33.75 44.42 -25.34
C SER A 50 33.30 42.96 -25.46
N ASP A 51 33.80 42.29 -26.48
CA ASP A 51 33.41 40.94 -26.87
C ASP A 51 33.87 39.87 -25.87
N SER A 52 35.03 40.05 -25.25
CA SER A 52 35.55 39.13 -24.23
C SER A 52 34.82 39.29 -22.89
N ARG A 53 34.26 40.47 -22.59
CA ARG A 53 33.37 40.68 -21.43
C ARG A 53 31.97 40.11 -21.66
N ILE A 54 31.46 40.21 -22.89
CA ILE A 54 30.16 39.63 -23.29
C ILE A 54 30.21 38.11 -23.28
N ALA A 55 31.31 37.50 -23.75
CA ALA A 55 31.49 36.05 -23.69
C ALA A 55 31.57 35.53 -22.24
N ALA A 56 32.29 36.23 -21.36
CA ALA A 56 32.34 35.91 -19.94
C ALA A 56 30.96 36.04 -19.26
N MET A 57 30.15 37.04 -19.64
CA MET A 57 28.80 37.25 -19.10
C MET A 57 27.78 36.24 -19.64
N ALA A 58 27.88 35.85 -20.91
CA ALA A 58 27.06 34.79 -21.50
C ALA A 58 27.37 33.44 -20.85
N LEU A 59 28.64 33.13 -20.61
CA LEU A 59 29.05 31.92 -19.91
C LEU A 59 28.53 31.94 -18.46
N TYR A 60 28.65 33.07 -17.76
CA TYR A 60 28.12 33.23 -16.40
C TYR A 60 26.59 33.09 -16.34
N LEU A 61 25.86 33.66 -17.30
CA LEU A 61 24.39 33.52 -17.40
C LEU A 61 23.96 32.10 -17.74
N THR A 62 24.68 31.40 -18.61
CA THR A 62 24.41 29.98 -18.89
C THR A 62 24.71 29.10 -17.69
N LEU A 63 25.80 29.34 -16.96
CA LEU A 63 26.14 28.60 -15.75
C LEU A 63 25.14 28.88 -14.62
N ALA A 64 24.69 30.12 -14.46
CA ALA A 64 23.67 30.52 -13.48
C ALA A 64 22.27 29.98 -13.83
N PHE A 65 21.90 29.96 -15.12
CA PHE A 65 20.66 29.33 -15.60
C PHE A 65 20.70 27.82 -15.40
N THR A 66 21.85 27.18 -15.61
CA THR A 66 22.03 25.74 -15.35
C THR A 66 22.05 25.43 -13.85
N MET A 67 22.63 26.29 -13.02
CA MET A 67 22.58 26.19 -11.55
C MET A 67 21.18 26.45 -10.99
N PHE A 68 20.38 27.35 -11.57
CA PHE A 68 18.95 27.50 -11.24
C PHE A 68 18.15 26.25 -11.64
N ILE A 69 18.44 25.68 -12.80
CA ILE A 69 17.83 24.43 -13.26
C ILE A 69 18.20 23.26 -12.32
N LEU A 70 19.45 23.14 -11.85
CA LEU A 70 19.85 22.08 -10.92
C LEU A 70 19.40 22.33 -9.47
N PHE A 71 19.29 23.59 -9.04
CA PHE A 71 18.72 23.98 -7.75
C PHE A 71 17.21 23.69 -7.69
N ALA A 72 16.47 23.94 -8.76
CA ALA A 72 15.06 23.56 -8.88
C ALA A 72 14.86 22.03 -9.01
N LEU A 73 15.85 21.30 -9.55
CA LEU A 73 15.71 19.87 -9.84
C LEU A 73 16.13 18.91 -8.70
N ARG A 74 16.90 19.32 -7.69
CA ARG A 74 17.64 18.32 -6.88
C ARG A 74 17.35 18.23 -5.39
N HIS A 75 17.14 19.31 -4.65
CA HIS A 75 17.24 19.25 -3.18
C HIS A 75 16.44 20.37 -2.51
N ASP A 76 15.67 20.15 -1.46
CA ASP A 76 15.33 18.93 -0.75
C ASP A 76 13.88 19.08 -0.30
N ARG A 77 13.24 17.94 -0.07
CA ARG A 77 12.10 17.88 0.84
C ARG A 77 12.44 18.78 2.04
N VAL A 78 11.64 19.81 2.27
CA VAL A 78 11.27 20.05 3.65
C VAL A 78 10.52 18.79 4.03
N THR A 79 11.27 17.76 4.45
CA THR A 79 10.81 16.90 5.51
C THR A 79 10.49 17.88 6.60
N SER A 80 9.22 18.21 6.71
CA SER A 80 8.74 18.87 7.90
C SER A 80 8.79 17.81 9.01
N GLU A 81 9.99 17.39 9.39
CA GLU A 81 10.22 16.88 10.74
C GLU A 81 9.97 18.01 11.75
N ASP A 82 9.92 19.28 11.29
CA ASP A 82 9.49 20.44 12.08
C ASP A 82 8.14 21.06 11.67
N ARG A 83 7.30 20.37 10.88
CA ARG A 83 5.88 20.51 11.19
C ARG A 83 5.74 19.63 12.41
N LEU A 84 5.62 20.28 13.55
CA LEU A 84 4.89 19.75 14.69
C LEU A 84 3.57 19.18 14.13
N ILE A 85 3.61 17.91 13.68
CA ILE A 85 2.59 16.95 14.01
C ILE A 85 2.53 17.12 15.51
N GLY A 86 1.48 17.76 16.00
CA GLY A 86 1.20 17.77 17.42
C GLY A 86 1.31 16.34 17.87
N TRP A 87 2.41 16.02 18.54
CA TRP A 87 2.60 14.82 19.32
C TRP A 87 1.56 14.91 20.43
N GLN A 88 0.32 14.53 20.12
CA GLN A 88 -0.62 14.08 21.13
C GLN A 88 -0.78 12.58 20.93
N GLN A 89 0.17 11.87 21.57
CA GLN A 89 -0.11 10.76 22.46
C GLN A 89 -1.44 10.04 22.20
N TYR A 90 -1.37 8.86 21.57
CA TYR A 90 -2.26 7.74 21.93
C TYR A 90 -1.80 7.05 23.24
N SER A 91 -1.21 7.80 24.19
CA SER A 91 -1.12 7.30 25.55
C SER A 91 -2.37 7.74 26.29
N ASN A 92 -3.19 6.77 26.69
CA ASN A 92 -4.24 6.84 27.71
C ASN A 92 -4.64 8.27 28.11
N VAL A 93 -5.67 8.81 27.44
CA VAL A 93 -6.35 10.01 27.94
C VAL A 93 -6.93 9.68 29.31
N SER A 94 -6.34 10.24 30.36
CA SER A 94 -6.92 10.23 31.70
C SER A 94 -8.20 11.10 31.68
N LEU A 95 -9.34 10.45 31.90
CA LEU A 95 -10.65 11.09 31.98
C LEU A 95 -10.88 11.56 33.42
N GLY A 96 -10.77 12.86 33.68
CA GLY A 96 -11.28 13.46 34.91
C GLY A 96 -12.78 13.77 34.79
N PRO A 97 -13.61 13.51 35.80
CA PRO A 97 -15.04 13.83 35.74
C PRO A 97 -15.24 15.34 35.95
N VAL A 98 -15.88 16.00 34.98
CA VAL A 98 -16.45 17.35 35.16
C VAL A 98 -17.93 17.17 35.52
N SER A 99 -18.26 17.46 36.77
CA SER A 99 -19.64 17.54 37.26
C SER A 99 -20.26 18.88 36.85
N THR A 100 -21.25 18.87 35.97
CA THR A 100 -22.17 20.00 35.78
C THR A 100 -23.49 19.70 36.51
N SER A 101 -23.72 20.45 37.58
CA SER A 101 -25.00 20.48 38.29
C SER A 101 -26.04 21.22 37.46
N SER A 102 -27.17 20.57 37.20
CA SER A 102 -28.42 21.26 36.89
C SER A 102 -29.53 20.61 37.69
N SER A 103 -30.05 21.40 38.63
CA SER A 103 -31.14 21.08 39.53
C SER A 103 -32.47 21.16 38.80
N ILE A 104 -33.19 20.04 38.72
CA ILE A 104 -34.64 20.04 38.51
C ILE A 104 -35.22 19.16 39.61
N THR A 105 -35.94 19.82 40.52
CA THR A 105 -36.77 19.21 41.56
C THR A 105 -38.04 18.65 40.91
N ASP A 106 -38.33 17.38 41.15
CA ASP A 106 -39.69 16.95 41.47
C ASP A 106 -39.68 15.60 42.19
N ALA A 107 -40.45 15.56 43.28
CA ALA A 107 -40.55 14.45 44.20
C ALA A 107 -41.72 13.54 43.82
N ALA A 108 -41.50 12.21 43.81
CA ALA A 108 -42.31 11.20 44.51
C ALA A 108 -42.11 9.77 43.96
N LEU A 109 -41.54 8.91 44.81
CA LEU A 109 -41.90 7.51 45.11
C LEU A 109 -42.09 6.46 43.99
N GLY A 110 -41.22 5.44 44.00
CA GLY A 110 -41.56 4.07 43.58
C GLY A 110 -40.44 3.36 42.80
N GLY A 111 -39.64 2.53 43.47
CA GLY A 111 -38.41 1.97 42.94
C GLY A 111 -38.56 0.96 41.79
N THR A 112 -37.69 1.09 40.79
CA THR A 112 -37.25 -0.01 39.92
C THR A 112 -35.84 0.28 39.44
N THR A 113 -34.89 -0.58 39.80
CA THR A 113 -33.46 -0.46 39.50
C THR A 113 -33.24 -0.58 38.00
N THR A 114 -33.09 0.56 37.33
CA THR A 114 -32.76 0.63 35.90
C THR A 114 -31.32 1.13 35.80
N THR A 115 -30.41 0.25 35.39
CA THR A 115 -29.00 0.56 35.19
C THR A 115 -28.87 1.43 33.94
N THR A 116 -28.88 2.75 34.10
CA THR A 116 -28.65 3.71 33.03
C THR A 116 -27.17 3.71 32.65
N THR A 117 -26.85 3.10 31.50
CA THR A 117 -25.59 3.26 30.79
C THR A 117 -25.43 4.71 30.33
N THR A 118 -24.64 5.50 31.06
CA THR A 118 -24.21 6.83 30.65
C THR A 118 -23.14 6.70 29.56
N THR A 119 -23.53 6.89 28.30
CA THR A 119 -22.59 7.06 27.18
C THR A 119 -21.91 8.43 27.28
N THR A 120 -20.72 8.48 27.86
CA THR A 120 -19.81 9.63 27.83
C THR A 120 -19.15 9.74 26.45
N SER A 121 -19.74 10.52 25.55
CA SER A 121 -19.10 10.94 24.30
C SER A 121 -18.21 12.15 24.55
N THR A 122 -16.91 11.95 24.76
CA THR A 122 -15.92 13.04 24.73
C THR A 122 -15.68 13.48 23.28
N ALA A 123 -16.10 14.69 22.93
CA ALA A 123 -15.96 15.23 21.58
C ALA A 123 -14.49 15.55 21.27
N ILE A 124 -13.88 14.78 20.36
CA ILE A 124 -12.56 15.06 19.78
C ILE A 124 -12.63 16.43 19.07
N THR A 125 -11.87 17.41 19.55
CA THR A 125 -11.87 18.77 18.97
C THR A 125 -10.76 18.86 17.92
N PHE A 126 -11.12 18.79 16.64
CA PHE A 126 -10.15 18.93 15.55
C PHE A 126 -9.71 20.39 15.35
N PRO A 127 -8.44 20.63 14.97
CA PRO A 127 -8.00 21.95 14.55
C PRO A 127 -8.80 22.42 13.33
N LEU A 128 -9.17 23.70 13.31
CA LEU A 128 -10.00 24.27 12.25
C LEU A 128 -9.18 24.75 11.06
N ASP A 129 -7.89 24.98 11.27
CA ASP A 129 -6.93 25.60 10.36
C ASP A 129 -5.97 24.61 9.69
N ILE A 130 -6.25 23.30 9.80
CA ILE A 130 -5.43 22.23 9.20
C ILE A 130 -6.22 21.48 8.14
N TYR A 131 -5.59 21.27 6.97
CA TYR A 131 -6.12 20.44 5.91
C TYR A 131 -5.84 18.96 6.19
N MET A 132 -6.86 18.23 6.64
CA MET A 132 -6.75 16.80 6.90
C MET A 132 -8.07 16.06 6.65
N PRO A 133 -8.54 16.00 5.38
CA PRO A 133 -9.87 15.49 5.02
C PRO A 133 -10.04 14.00 5.28
N ILE A 134 -8.98 13.27 5.59
CA ILE A 134 -9.07 11.85 5.97
C ILE A 134 -9.49 11.70 7.44
N LEU A 135 -9.17 12.68 8.29
CA LEU A 135 -9.68 12.75 9.67
C LEU A 135 -10.96 13.59 9.70
N PRO A 136 -12.12 12.96 10.01
CA PRO A 136 -13.41 13.64 9.92
C PRO A 136 -13.53 14.88 10.80
N ASN A 137 -13.81 16.04 10.18
CA ASN A 137 -14.13 17.28 10.89
C ASN A 137 -15.61 17.63 10.69
N SER A 138 -16.38 17.68 11.78
CA SER A 138 -17.81 17.98 11.75
C SER A 138 -18.15 19.47 11.65
N VAL A 139 -17.15 20.36 11.72
CA VAL A 139 -17.39 21.81 11.70
C VAL A 139 -17.64 22.28 10.26
N PRO A 140 -18.78 22.93 9.98
CA PRO A 140 -19.11 23.38 8.63
C PRO A 140 -18.16 24.44 8.09
N LEU A 141 -17.99 24.42 6.77
CA LEU A 141 -17.33 25.47 6.02
C LEU A 141 -18.14 26.76 6.10
N THR A 142 -17.45 27.87 6.27
CA THR A 142 -18.04 29.21 6.35
C THR A 142 -17.78 30.03 5.09
N ASP A 143 -16.68 29.76 4.39
CA ASP A 143 -16.34 30.43 3.15
C ASP A 143 -15.41 29.58 2.28
N ILE A 144 -15.40 29.87 0.98
CA ILE A 144 -14.56 29.17 0.00
C ILE A 144 -14.09 30.14 -1.09
N THR A 145 -12.84 30.00 -1.51
CA THR A 145 -12.27 30.80 -2.60
C THR A 145 -11.21 30.01 -3.35
N VAL A 146 -10.78 30.56 -4.49
CA VAL A 146 -9.75 30.00 -5.35
C VAL A 146 -8.70 31.07 -5.58
N LYS A 147 -7.43 30.71 -5.39
CA LYS A 147 -6.33 31.63 -5.62
C LYS A 147 -5.24 30.97 -6.46
N LYS A 148 -4.72 31.77 -7.40
CA LYS A 148 -3.51 31.48 -8.16
C LYS A 148 -2.30 31.86 -7.31
N CYS A 149 -1.40 30.93 -7.17
CA CYS A 149 -0.22 31.00 -6.35
C CYS A 149 1.02 30.94 -7.23
N VAL A 150 2.05 31.67 -6.86
CA VAL A 150 3.37 31.52 -7.48
C VAL A 150 4.13 30.52 -6.64
N ALA A 151 4.72 29.51 -7.29
CA ALA A 151 5.54 28.52 -6.62
C ALA A 151 6.62 29.20 -5.74
N LEU A 152 6.94 28.60 -4.58
CA LEU A 152 7.92 29.08 -3.59
C LEU A 152 7.54 30.33 -2.77
N LEU A 153 6.42 31.00 -3.06
CA LEU A 153 5.94 32.12 -2.26
C LEU A 153 4.77 31.72 -1.34
N PRO A 154 4.70 32.26 -0.11
CA PRO A 154 3.52 32.08 0.74
C PRO A 154 2.26 32.55 0.00
N CYS A 155 1.30 31.66 -0.14
CA CYS A 155 0.08 31.94 -0.89
C CYS A 155 -1.15 31.66 -0.06
N PHE A 156 -1.72 32.72 0.50
CA PHE A 156 -3.03 32.70 1.13
C PHE A 156 -3.86 33.88 0.59
N PRO A 157 -5.19 33.73 0.47
CA PRO A 157 -6.04 34.87 0.16
C PRO A 157 -5.94 35.94 1.26
N PRO A 158 -6.18 37.21 0.94
CA PRO A 158 -6.15 38.28 1.94
C PRO A 158 -7.14 38.00 3.07
N THR A 159 -6.79 38.44 4.28
CA THR A 159 -7.64 38.33 5.47
C THR A 159 -7.32 39.42 6.49
N THR A 160 -8.22 39.62 7.46
CA THR A 160 -8.03 40.51 8.61
C THR A 160 -8.27 39.71 9.90
N PRO A 161 -7.76 40.16 11.07
CA PRO A 161 -8.02 39.50 12.35
C PRO A 161 -9.52 39.32 12.66
N ASP A 162 -10.35 40.31 12.29
CA ASP A 162 -11.80 40.25 12.50
C ASP A 162 -12.46 39.18 11.61
N LEU A 163 -12.04 39.07 10.34
CA LEU A 163 -12.53 38.04 9.44
C LEU A 163 -12.10 36.64 9.91
N ASP A 164 -10.85 36.49 10.37
CA ASP A 164 -10.35 35.23 10.91
C ASP A 164 -11.06 34.84 12.21
N ALA A 165 -11.39 35.82 13.07
CA ALA A 165 -12.16 35.59 14.29
C ALA A 165 -13.61 35.19 13.99
N HIS A 166 -14.24 35.79 12.98
CA HIS A 166 -15.64 35.52 12.62
C HIS A 166 -15.80 34.26 11.77
N LEU A 167 -15.14 34.21 10.61
CA LEU A 167 -15.27 33.13 9.62
C LEU A 167 -14.29 31.98 9.86
N GLY A 168 -13.20 32.21 10.59
CA GLY A 168 -12.07 31.29 10.68
C GLY A 168 -10.93 31.65 9.73
N LYS A 169 -9.75 31.11 10.00
CA LYS A 169 -8.56 31.27 9.14
C LYS A 169 -8.71 30.51 7.84
N TRP A 170 -7.99 30.97 6.81
CA TRP A 170 -7.87 30.25 5.55
C TRP A 170 -7.12 28.94 5.71
N VAL A 171 -7.68 27.87 5.15
CA VAL A 171 -7.05 26.57 5.01
C VAL A 171 -6.88 26.26 3.53
N ARG A 172 -5.66 25.90 3.13
CA ARG A 172 -5.34 25.49 1.76
C ARG A 172 -5.65 24.02 1.58
N VAL A 173 -6.43 23.67 0.55
CA VAL A 173 -6.49 22.30 0.04
C VAL A 173 -5.15 22.01 -0.63
N ASP A 174 -4.33 21.14 -0.04
CA ASP A 174 -2.91 20.97 -0.44
C ASP A 174 -2.74 20.09 -1.69
N ARG A 175 -3.50 20.42 -2.74
CA ARG A 175 -3.56 19.71 -4.03
C ARG A 175 -3.83 20.69 -5.15
N TYR A 176 -3.04 20.61 -6.21
CA TYR A 176 -3.15 21.47 -7.37
C TYR A 176 -4.42 21.17 -8.16
N LEU A 177 -5.02 22.19 -8.76
CA LEU A 177 -6.11 22.00 -9.70
C LEU A 177 -5.63 21.69 -11.13
N ASP A 178 -4.31 21.77 -11.35
CA ASP A 178 -3.65 21.31 -12.57
C ASP A 178 -2.90 20.01 -12.27
N SER A 179 -3.37 18.91 -12.86
CA SER A 179 -2.77 17.59 -12.66
C SER A 179 -1.35 17.49 -13.24
N SER A 180 -1.01 18.26 -14.28
CA SER A 180 0.34 18.23 -14.87
C SER A 180 1.39 18.78 -13.90
N ALA A 181 1.04 19.83 -13.16
CA ALA A 181 1.85 20.35 -12.06
C ALA A 181 1.95 19.34 -10.91
N ALA A 182 0.89 18.55 -10.68
CA ALA A 182 0.85 17.54 -9.64
C ALA A 182 1.67 16.27 -9.96
N LEU A 183 1.76 15.90 -11.24
CA LEU A 183 2.52 14.76 -11.78
C LEU A 183 4.05 14.88 -11.63
N GLY A 184 4.57 16.10 -11.43
CA GLY A 184 6.00 16.34 -11.21
C GLY A 184 6.90 15.72 -12.29
N THR A 185 6.99 16.31 -13.49
CA THR A 185 8.06 16.10 -14.48
C THR A 185 8.55 14.66 -14.73
N THR A 186 7.70 13.62 -14.68
CA THR A 186 8.08 12.26 -15.09
C THR A 186 7.89 12.03 -16.59
N SER A 187 7.03 12.82 -17.24
CA SER A 187 6.99 12.94 -18.70
C SER A 187 7.99 14.00 -19.17
N LEU A 188 8.93 13.63 -20.04
CA LEU A 188 9.99 14.42 -20.69
C LEU A 188 9.48 15.61 -21.56
N SER A 189 8.58 16.46 -21.05
CA SER A 189 8.22 17.71 -21.70
C SER A 189 8.92 18.87 -20.99
N TRP A 190 10.06 19.30 -21.53
CA TRP A 190 10.75 20.51 -21.09
C TRP A 190 9.83 21.74 -21.06
N LEU A 191 8.69 21.73 -21.78
CA LEU A 191 7.66 22.77 -21.72
C LEU A 191 6.99 22.85 -20.33
N SER A 192 6.69 21.73 -19.65
CA SER A 192 5.95 21.78 -18.37
C SER A 192 6.71 22.53 -17.27
N MET A 193 8.04 22.51 -17.34
CA MET A 193 8.94 23.23 -16.43
C MET A 193 8.86 24.76 -16.58
N PHE A 194 8.51 25.29 -17.76
CA PHE A 194 8.35 26.73 -18.00
C PHE A 194 6.97 27.27 -17.65
N PHE A 195 5.94 26.41 -17.59
CA PHE A 195 4.55 26.82 -17.36
C PHE A 195 4.01 26.49 -15.95
N SER A 196 4.77 25.76 -15.13
CA SER A 196 4.41 25.36 -13.76
C SER A 196 4.58 26.43 -12.68
N LEU A 197 4.76 27.71 -13.05
CA LEU A 197 4.93 28.79 -12.05
C LEU A 197 3.61 29.25 -11.43
N GLU A 198 2.46 28.99 -12.08
CA GLU A 198 1.13 29.37 -11.60
C GLU A 198 0.37 28.14 -11.07
N GLU A 199 0.34 27.96 -9.75
CA GLU A 199 -0.34 26.88 -9.06
C GLU A 199 -1.74 27.36 -8.62
N VAL A 200 -2.81 26.68 -9.02
CA VAL A 200 -4.18 27.04 -8.60
C VAL A 200 -4.62 26.16 -7.45
N TYR A 201 -5.09 26.78 -6.36
CA TYR A 201 -5.54 26.10 -5.14
C TYR A 201 -6.92 26.57 -4.67
N ILE A 202 -7.65 25.64 -4.04
CA ILE A 202 -8.87 25.93 -3.28
C ILE A 202 -8.48 26.27 -1.85
N PHE A 203 -9.13 27.30 -1.30
CA PHE A 203 -9.03 27.68 0.10
C PHE A 203 -10.41 27.71 0.73
N TYR A 204 -10.53 27.24 1.97
CA TYR A 204 -11.79 27.30 2.71
C TYR A 204 -11.57 27.85 4.12
N ARG A 205 -12.66 28.27 4.78
CA ARG A 205 -12.68 28.67 6.19
C ARG A 205 -13.66 27.81 6.98
N ARG A 206 -13.46 27.73 8.30
CA ARG A 206 -14.35 27.04 9.26
C ARG A 206 -14.43 27.81 10.58
N SER A 207 -15.62 27.85 11.16
CA SER A 207 -15.85 28.47 12.48
C SER A 207 -16.84 27.66 13.31
N ARG A 208 -16.68 27.63 14.64
CA ARG A 208 -17.67 27.04 15.56
C ARG A 208 -18.72 28.04 16.03
N LEU A 209 -18.55 29.32 15.69
CA LEU A 209 -19.43 30.37 16.19
C LEU A 209 -20.87 30.18 15.70
N PRO A 210 -21.88 30.33 16.58
CA PRO A 210 -23.27 30.34 16.18
C PRO A 210 -23.57 31.56 15.31
N GLY A 211 -24.54 31.44 14.41
CA GLY A 211 -24.99 32.54 13.53
C GLY A 211 -24.08 32.87 12.35
N VAL A 212 -22.88 32.28 12.26
CA VAL A 212 -21.99 32.46 11.09
C VAL A 212 -22.54 31.72 9.87
N GLN A 213 -22.46 32.36 8.69
CA GLN A 213 -22.86 31.77 7.40
C GLN A 213 -22.20 30.40 7.18
N ARG A 214 -22.94 29.43 6.64
CA ARG A 214 -22.42 28.08 6.31
C ARG A 214 -22.57 27.77 4.84
N VAL A 215 -21.55 27.16 4.26
CA VAL A 215 -21.60 26.68 2.87
C VAL A 215 -22.47 25.41 2.82
N VAL A 216 -23.51 25.43 1.99
CA VAL A 216 -24.50 24.34 1.90
C VAL A 216 -24.54 23.68 0.52
N ASP A 217 -24.07 24.36 -0.53
CA ASP A 217 -23.96 23.79 -1.87
C ASP A 217 -22.70 24.32 -2.57
N LEU A 218 -22.11 23.49 -3.44
CA LEU A 218 -20.87 23.76 -4.17
C LEU A 218 -20.91 23.10 -5.54
N ARG A 219 -20.57 23.82 -6.61
CA ARG A 219 -20.53 23.30 -7.98
C ARG A 219 -19.37 23.87 -8.78
N VAL A 220 -18.97 23.12 -9.81
CA VAL A 220 -18.07 23.58 -10.87
C VAL A 220 -18.93 23.98 -12.06
N LEU A 221 -18.74 25.20 -12.56
CA LEU A 221 -19.48 25.77 -13.69
C LEU A 221 -18.51 26.03 -14.85
N GLU A 222 -18.75 25.40 -16.00
CA GLU A 222 -17.98 25.70 -17.21
C GLU A 222 -18.51 26.96 -17.92
N ALA A 223 -17.65 27.64 -18.67
CA ALA A 223 -18.02 28.83 -19.42
C ALA A 223 -19.14 28.53 -20.43
N GLY A 224 -20.24 29.28 -20.34
CA GLY A 224 -21.44 29.09 -21.16
C GLY A 224 -22.51 28.20 -20.54
N GLN A 225 -22.26 27.60 -19.36
CA GLN A 225 -23.32 26.99 -18.55
C GLN A 225 -24.01 28.05 -17.70
N ASP A 226 -25.34 28.02 -17.68
CA ASP A 226 -26.14 28.88 -16.81
C ASP A 226 -26.34 28.26 -15.43
N LEU A 227 -26.36 29.13 -14.42
CA LEU A 227 -26.79 28.73 -13.09
C LEU A 227 -28.29 28.39 -13.10
N PRO A 228 -28.74 27.47 -12.21
CA PRO A 228 -30.17 27.18 -12.08
C PRO A 228 -30.96 28.47 -11.84
N SER A 229 -31.89 28.77 -12.75
CA SER A 229 -32.72 29.98 -12.70
C SER A 229 -33.76 29.93 -11.57
N HIS A 230 -34.20 28.73 -11.21
CA HIS A 230 -35.08 28.49 -10.06
C HIS A 230 -34.28 27.93 -8.88
N LEU A 231 -34.10 28.74 -7.84
CA LEU A 231 -33.55 28.30 -6.56
C LEU A 231 -34.67 27.71 -5.69
N PRO A 232 -34.41 26.62 -4.94
CA PRO A 232 -35.38 26.15 -3.95
C PRO A 232 -35.60 27.21 -2.87
N ASP A 233 -36.83 27.35 -2.38
CA ASP A 233 -37.15 28.15 -1.18
C ASP A 233 -36.73 27.36 0.08
N ASP A 234 -35.42 27.24 0.26
CA ASP A 234 -34.78 26.43 1.29
C ASP A 234 -34.07 27.27 2.37
N GLY A 235 -34.20 28.61 2.32
CA GLY A 235 -33.57 29.54 3.25
C GLY A 235 -32.08 29.78 3.01
N ALA A 236 -31.46 29.15 2.00
CA ALA A 236 -30.11 29.50 1.58
C ALA A 236 -30.13 30.61 0.52
N GLY A 237 -29.15 31.50 0.60
CA GLY A 237 -28.99 32.61 -0.33
C GLY A 237 -28.71 32.17 -1.77
N GLY A 238 -28.59 33.17 -2.63
CA GLY A 238 -28.20 32.99 -4.04
C GLY A 238 -26.79 32.42 -4.20
N TRP A 239 -26.46 32.08 -5.45
CA TRP A 239 -25.13 31.61 -5.82
C TRP A 239 -24.09 32.73 -5.71
N LYS A 240 -23.02 32.46 -4.96
CA LYS A 240 -21.78 33.25 -4.96
C LYS A 240 -20.83 32.63 -5.99
N ILE A 241 -20.26 33.47 -6.87
CA ILE A 241 -19.34 33.05 -7.92
C ILE A 241 -17.92 33.44 -7.50
N VAL A 242 -17.01 32.46 -7.48
CA VAL A 242 -15.58 32.73 -7.30
C VAL A 242 -15.03 33.26 -8.63
N GLU A 243 -14.48 34.46 -8.61
CA GLU A 243 -14.03 35.15 -9.82
C GLU A 243 -12.84 34.46 -10.51
N THR A 244 -11.95 33.88 -9.70
CA THR A 244 -10.76 33.17 -10.18
C THR A 244 -11.15 31.93 -10.96
N ASP A 245 -10.62 31.84 -12.19
CA ASP A 245 -10.75 30.63 -13.00
C ASP A 245 -10.00 29.46 -12.36
N LEU A 246 -10.66 28.30 -12.32
CA LEU A 246 -10.10 27.05 -11.81
C LEU A 246 -8.99 26.50 -12.71
N ARG A 247 -8.97 26.90 -14.00
CA ARG A 247 -7.99 26.46 -15.00
C ARG A 247 -6.92 27.52 -15.20
N ALA A 248 -5.66 27.08 -15.26
CA ALA A 248 -4.54 27.94 -15.62
C ALA A 248 -4.74 28.53 -17.03
N LYS A 249 -4.15 29.69 -17.31
CA LYS A 249 -4.33 30.37 -18.60
C LYS A 249 -3.84 29.51 -19.77
N PHE A 250 -2.75 28.77 -19.59
CA PHE A 250 -2.18 27.95 -20.66
C PHE A 250 -3.11 26.80 -21.08
N LEU A 251 -3.79 26.14 -20.13
CA LEU A 251 -4.74 25.05 -20.42
C LEU A 251 -5.90 25.53 -21.31
N LYS A 252 -6.33 26.79 -21.10
CA LYS A 252 -7.38 27.40 -21.92
C LYS A 252 -6.89 27.77 -23.32
N SER A 253 -5.74 28.44 -23.39
CA SER A 253 -5.21 28.95 -24.67
C SER A 253 -4.61 27.87 -25.57
N TRP A 254 -3.99 26.84 -25.00
CA TRP A 254 -3.28 25.80 -25.76
C TRP A 254 -4.05 24.48 -25.78
N GLY A 255 -4.72 24.12 -24.68
CA GLY A 255 -5.55 22.92 -24.58
C GLY A 255 -6.98 23.09 -25.11
N GLY A 256 -7.39 24.30 -25.50
CA GLY A 256 -8.71 24.58 -26.07
C GLY A 256 -9.88 24.37 -25.10
N LEU A 257 -9.61 24.32 -23.80
CA LEU A 257 -10.64 24.11 -22.78
C LEU A 257 -11.35 25.43 -22.43
N PRO A 258 -12.70 25.41 -22.25
CA PRO A 258 -13.41 26.58 -21.74
C PRO A 258 -12.93 26.94 -20.33
N GLY A 259 -13.17 28.18 -19.88
CA GLY A 259 -12.93 28.55 -18.48
C GLY A 259 -13.85 27.76 -17.54
N ALA A 260 -13.41 27.53 -16.30
CA ALA A 260 -14.25 26.91 -15.28
C ALA A 260 -14.21 27.74 -14.00
N LYS A 261 -15.37 27.90 -13.35
CA LYS A 261 -15.50 28.68 -12.10
C LYS A 261 -16.11 27.83 -10.99
N LEU A 262 -15.74 28.17 -9.76
CA LEU A 262 -16.36 27.61 -8.57
C LEU A 262 -17.55 28.47 -8.17
N VAL A 263 -18.69 27.85 -7.89
CA VAL A 263 -19.89 28.54 -7.40
C VAL A 263 -20.40 27.84 -6.15
N TYR A 264 -20.85 28.60 -5.15
CA TYR A 264 -21.32 28.05 -3.88
C TYR A 264 -22.51 28.82 -3.33
N ARG A 265 -23.29 28.17 -2.47
CA ARG A 265 -24.40 28.79 -1.73
C ARG A 265 -24.10 28.79 -0.24
N VAL A 266 -24.58 29.83 0.44
CA VAL A 266 -24.50 29.95 1.89
C VAL A 266 -25.87 30.07 2.53
N ALA A 267 -26.03 29.50 3.72
CA ALA A 267 -27.17 29.71 4.60
C ALA A 267 -26.72 30.48 5.85
N GLU A 268 -27.53 31.44 6.30
CA GLU A 268 -27.27 32.27 7.49
C GLU A 268 -28.28 31.97 8.60
N GLY A 269 -27.91 32.25 9.85
CA GLY A 269 -28.79 32.04 11.00
C GLY A 269 -29.03 30.56 11.33
N LEU A 270 -30.30 30.18 11.53
CA LEU A 270 -30.69 28.81 11.84
C LEU A 270 -30.77 28.00 10.54
N ILE A 271 -29.80 27.12 10.33
CA ILE A 271 -29.73 26.30 9.10
C ILE A 271 -30.89 25.30 9.11
N PRO A 272 -31.77 25.30 8.10
CA PRO A 272 -32.84 24.32 7.99
C PRO A 272 -32.28 22.90 7.92
N SER A 273 -32.94 21.94 8.57
CA SER A 273 -32.48 20.54 8.63
C SER A 273 -32.31 19.87 7.26
N LYS A 274 -32.97 20.40 6.21
CA LYS A 274 -32.86 19.93 4.83
C LYS A 274 -31.56 20.37 4.14
N LEU A 275 -30.90 21.41 4.64
CA LEU A 275 -29.65 21.95 4.10
C LEU A 275 -28.48 21.53 4.96
N GLU A 276 -28.05 20.28 4.78
CA GLU A 276 -26.89 19.76 5.48
C GLU A 276 -25.61 20.51 5.03
N PRO A 277 -24.89 21.20 5.93
CA PRO A 277 -23.71 21.97 5.53
C PRO A 277 -22.57 21.11 5.01
N ILE A 278 -21.76 21.68 4.13
CA ILE A 278 -20.51 21.09 3.69
C ILE A 278 -19.49 21.27 4.81
N THR A 279 -18.81 20.20 5.20
CA THR A 279 -17.74 20.28 6.19
C THR A 279 -16.39 20.24 5.52
N GLU A 280 -16.17 19.46 4.46
CA GLU A 280 -14.86 19.27 3.82
C GLU A 280 -14.90 19.27 2.30
N VAL A 281 -13.73 19.58 1.71
CA VAL A 281 -13.46 19.57 0.28
C VAL A 281 -12.19 18.76 0.07
N GLU A 282 -12.17 17.94 -0.96
CA GLU A 282 -11.01 17.15 -1.39
C GLU A 282 -10.96 17.11 -2.93
N VAL A 283 -9.75 17.02 -3.48
CA VAL A 283 -9.51 16.90 -4.92
C VAL A 283 -9.13 15.45 -5.21
N VAL A 284 -9.63 14.89 -6.30
CA VAL A 284 -9.25 13.54 -6.76
C VAL A 284 -8.66 13.66 -8.16
N TYR A 285 -7.48 13.09 -8.36
CA TYR A 285 -6.85 13.02 -9.67
C TYR A 285 -7.22 11.73 -10.39
N GLY A 286 -7.25 11.76 -11.71
CA GLY A 286 -7.61 10.64 -12.55
C GLY A 286 -9.09 10.25 -12.42
N PRO A 287 -9.52 9.22 -13.16
CA PRO A 287 -10.90 8.71 -13.15
C PRO A 287 -11.18 7.87 -11.90
N ASN A 288 -10.80 8.40 -10.74
CA ASN A 288 -10.77 7.68 -9.47
C ASN A 288 -11.99 8.00 -8.61
N PRO A 289 -12.51 7.04 -7.84
CA PRO A 289 -13.67 7.29 -7.00
C PRO A 289 -13.33 8.24 -5.84
N PRO A 290 -14.32 9.02 -5.35
CA PRO A 290 -14.17 9.79 -4.12
C PRO A 290 -13.81 8.94 -2.91
N TRP A 291 -13.19 9.56 -1.91
CA TRP A 291 -12.99 8.95 -0.59
C TRP A 291 -14.33 8.55 0.06
N PRO A 292 -14.36 7.54 0.95
CA PRO A 292 -15.56 7.19 1.68
C PRO A 292 -16.20 8.40 2.39
N GLY A 293 -17.51 8.58 2.14
CA GLY A 293 -18.28 9.72 2.65
C GLY A 293 -18.16 11.01 1.84
N PHE A 294 -17.30 11.06 0.82
CA PHE A 294 -17.23 12.16 -0.14
C PHE A 294 -18.13 11.90 -1.35
N THR A 295 -18.65 12.97 -1.94
CA THR A 295 -19.42 12.97 -3.18
C THR A 295 -18.78 13.91 -4.18
N GLU A 296 -18.74 13.50 -5.44
CA GLU A 296 -18.31 14.36 -6.54
C GLU A 296 -19.29 15.53 -6.75
N VAL A 297 -18.75 16.72 -6.99
CA VAL A 297 -19.51 17.93 -7.31
C VAL A 297 -19.24 18.48 -8.70
N GLY A 298 -18.17 18.02 -9.35
CA GLY A 298 -17.87 18.35 -10.73
C GLY A 298 -16.41 18.15 -11.10
N THR A 299 -16.19 17.97 -12.40
CA THR A 299 -14.85 17.86 -13.00
C THR A 299 -14.28 19.23 -13.27
N ILE A 300 -13.15 19.55 -12.64
CA ILE A 300 -12.39 20.79 -12.85
C ILE A 300 -11.60 20.71 -14.15
N LEU A 301 -10.91 19.59 -14.36
CA LEU A 301 -10.11 19.33 -15.55
C LEU A 301 -10.53 17.96 -16.12
N PRO A 302 -11.03 17.86 -17.35
CA PRO A 302 -11.25 16.56 -17.98
C PRO A 302 -9.91 15.92 -18.36
N THR A 303 -9.89 14.60 -18.48
CA THR A 303 -8.70 13.88 -18.99
C THR A 303 -8.37 14.38 -20.39
N HIS A 304 -7.14 14.84 -20.61
CA HIS A 304 -6.68 15.26 -21.93
C HIS A 304 -5.48 14.40 -22.35
N MET A 305 -5.81 13.32 -23.07
CA MET A 305 -4.86 12.28 -23.47
C MET A 305 -3.69 12.78 -24.33
N LYS A 306 -3.81 13.91 -25.03
CA LYS A 306 -2.76 14.42 -25.92
C LYS A 306 -1.54 14.96 -25.15
N ASP A 307 -1.76 15.46 -23.93
CA ASP A 307 -0.71 16.10 -23.13
C ASP A 307 -0.38 15.33 -21.84
N GLY A 308 -1.01 14.16 -21.64
CA GLY A 308 -0.80 13.31 -20.46
C GLY A 308 -1.41 13.86 -19.17
N THR A 309 -2.38 14.77 -19.24
CA THR A 309 -3.07 15.31 -18.06
C THR A 309 -4.21 14.41 -17.62
N GLU A 310 -4.18 14.09 -16.33
CA GLU A 310 -5.25 13.37 -15.65
C GLU A 310 -6.45 14.27 -15.36
N SER A 311 -7.63 13.66 -15.23
CA SER A 311 -8.78 14.41 -14.76
C SER A 311 -8.55 14.93 -13.34
N VAL A 312 -9.14 16.08 -13.04
CA VAL A 312 -9.15 16.67 -11.70
C VAL A 312 -10.61 16.85 -11.30
N THR A 313 -11.04 16.12 -10.28
CA THR A 313 -12.42 16.10 -9.82
C THR A 313 -12.51 16.71 -8.43
N LEU A 314 -13.49 17.61 -8.24
CA LEU A 314 -13.80 18.18 -6.95
C LEU A 314 -14.79 17.28 -6.21
N THR A 315 -14.49 17.00 -4.95
CA THR A 315 -15.34 16.20 -4.08
C THR A 315 -15.58 16.93 -2.76
N ILE A 316 -16.75 16.72 -2.17
CA ILE A 316 -17.12 17.32 -0.89
C ILE A 316 -17.55 16.24 0.08
N ARG A 317 -17.40 16.51 1.38
CA ARG A 317 -18.06 15.76 2.44
C ARG A 317 -18.92 16.72 3.24
N ARG A 318 -20.16 16.30 3.48
CA ARG A 318 -21.08 16.95 4.43
C ARG A 318 -20.79 16.42 5.83
N THR A 319 -21.76 16.38 6.74
CA THR A 319 -21.49 15.89 8.10
C THR A 319 -20.84 14.51 8.04
N PRO A 320 -19.61 14.37 8.56
CA PRO A 320 -18.92 13.10 8.43
C PRO A 320 -19.63 12.04 9.25
N ARG A 321 -19.84 10.87 8.63
CA ARG A 321 -20.36 9.71 9.33
C ARG A 321 -19.18 8.97 9.98
N PRO A 322 -19.29 8.57 11.26
CA PRO A 322 -18.26 7.77 11.88
C PRO A 322 -18.11 6.46 11.11
N ASN A 323 -16.89 5.95 11.05
CA ASN A 323 -16.65 4.61 10.53
C ASN A 323 -17.47 3.59 11.33
N PRO A 324 -17.94 2.51 10.69
CA PRO A 324 -18.70 1.47 11.37
C PRO A 324 -17.86 0.86 12.49
N THR A 325 -18.51 0.51 13.60
CA THR A 325 -17.88 -0.28 14.66
C THR A 325 -17.49 -1.65 14.10
N LEU A 326 -16.21 -1.98 14.17
CA LEU A 326 -15.70 -3.26 13.71
C LEU A 326 -16.06 -4.36 14.72
N PRO A 327 -16.31 -5.61 14.27
CA PRO A 327 -16.49 -6.72 15.18
C PRO A 327 -15.19 -6.95 15.95
N GLN A 328 -15.25 -6.77 17.27
CA GLN A 328 -14.14 -6.97 18.18
C GLN A 328 -14.61 -7.84 19.37
N PRO A 329 -14.04 -9.05 19.56
CA PRO A 329 -13.01 -9.66 18.71
C PRO A 329 -13.55 -10.08 17.33
N VAL A 330 -12.66 -10.25 16.35
CA VAL A 330 -13.01 -10.90 15.07
C VAL A 330 -13.24 -12.38 15.36
N GLN A 331 -14.36 -12.94 14.92
CA GLN A 331 -14.79 -14.28 15.28
C GLN A 331 -14.98 -15.18 14.08
N PHE A 332 -14.80 -16.48 14.29
CA PHE A 332 -15.30 -17.51 13.39
C PHE A 332 -16.83 -17.48 13.33
N LYS A 333 -17.40 -17.95 12.23
CA LYS A 333 -18.83 -18.24 12.14
C LYS A 333 -19.20 -19.37 13.10
N LYS A 334 -20.48 -19.45 13.47
CA LYS A 334 -21.02 -20.49 14.36
C LYS A 334 -20.84 -21.91 13.81
N ASP A 335 -20.71 -22.06 12.49
CA ASP A 335 -20.43 -23.33 11.82
C ASP A 335 -18.93 -23.73 11.85
N GLY A 336 -18.09 -22.91 12.48
CA GLY A 336 -16.65 -23.13 12.59
C GLY A 336 -15.85 -22.73 11.37
N THR A 337 -16.44 -21.97 10.43
CA THR A 337 -15.75 -21.49 9.23
C THR A 337 -15.29 -20.05 9.35
N PHE A 338 -14.19 -19.73 8.66
CA PHE A 338 -13.72 -18.37 8.41
C PHE A 338 -12.99 -18.35 7.06
N LYS A 339 -13.43 -17.50 6.14
CA LYS A 339 -12.91 -17.44 4.77
C LYS A 339 -12.15 -16.15 4.51
N ILE A 340 -10.94 -16.29 3.98
CA ILE A 340 -10.03 -15.20 3.62
C ILE A 340 -9.78 -15.25 2.11
N VAL A 341 -9.97 -14.13 1.43
CA VAL A 341 -9.49 -13.95 0.04
C VAL A 341 -8.23 -13.09 0.08
N GLN A 342 -7.12 -13.62 -0.43
CA GLN A 342 -5.89 -12.89 -0.62
C GLN A 342 -5.93 -12.17 -1.97
N ILE A 343 -5.71 -10.86 -1.95
CA ILE A 343 -5.59 -10.01 -3.13
C ILE A 343 -4.26 -9.28 -3.00
N GLY A 344 -3.38 -9.43 -3.98
CA GLY A 344 -2.09 -8.74 -4.03
C GLY A 344 -1.81 -8.30 -5.45
N ASP A 345 -0.81 -7.44 -5.60
CA ASP A 345 -0.28 -7.08 -6.91
C ASP A 345 -1.35 -6.42 -7.80
N LEU A 346 -2.10 -5.48 -7.22
CA LEU A 346 -3.10 -4.71 -7.96
C LEU A 346 -2.47 -3.72 -8.92
N HIS A 347 -1.33 -3.13 -8.53
CA HIS A 347 -0.58 -2.19 -9.38
C HIS A 347 -1.47 -1.08 -9.94
N PHE A 348 -2.32 -0.47 -9.12
CA PHE A 348 -3.18 0.61 -9.59
C PHE A 348 -2.42 1.94 -9.66
N SER A 349 -2.74 2.69 -10.72
CA SER A 349 -2.20 4.02 -11.01
C SER A 349 -3.27 5.09 -10.84
N VAL A 350 -2.86 6.36 -10.91
CA VAL A 350 -3.81 7.48 -10.94
C VAL A 350 -4.68 7.41 -12.20
N SER A 351 -4.06 7.12 -13.34
CA SER A 351 -4.70 7.02 -14.65
C SER A 351 -5.37 5.68 -14.89
N HIS A 352 -6.25 5.63 -15.89
CA HIS A 352 -6.57 4.37 -16.57
C HIS A 352 -5.35 3.88 -17.35
N GLU A 353 -5.00 2.61 -17.18
CA GLU A 353 -3.91 1.98 -17.92
C GLU A 353 -4.44 0.95 -18.93
N VAL A 354 -3.63 0.69 -19.95
CA VAL A 354 -3.84 -0.46 -20.82
C VAL A 354 -3.47 -1.73 -20.04
N CYS A 355 -4.26 -2.79 -20.20
CA CYS A 355 -3.97 -4.07 -19.59
C CYS A 355 -2.61 -4.60 -20.03
N ARG A 356 -1.79 -5.02 -19.06
CA ARG A 356 -0.47 -5.62 -19.31
C ARG A 356 -0.64 -7.11 -19.57
N ASP A 357 0.03 -7.59 -20.62
CA ASP A 357 0.18 -9.02 -20.93
C ASP A 357 -1.15 -9.81 -20.95
N SER A 358 -2.20 -9.22 -21.51
CA SER A 358 -3.54 -9.78 -21.60
C SER A 358 -4.02 -9.83 -23.05
N GLU A 359 -4.72 -10.90 -23.42
CA GLU A 359 -5.38 -11.04 -24.73
C GLU A 359 -6.72 -10.29 -24.80
N LYS A 360 -7.21 -9.78 -23.67
CA LYS A 360 -8.49 -9.06 -23.60
C LYS A 360 -8.40 -7.72 -24.31
N ASN A 361 -9.32 -7.46 -25.24
CA ASN A 361 -9.41 -6.22 -26.00
C ASN A 361 -10.88 -5.92 -26.39
N PRO A 362 -11.44 -4.73 -26.10
CA PRO A 362 -10.85 -3.64 -25.32
C PRO A 362 -10.66 -4.04 -23.85
N CYS A 363 -9.64 -3.47 -23.22
CA CYS A 363 -9.32 -3.73 -21.82
C CYS A 363 -8.75 -2.47 -21.17
N VAL A 364 -9.35 -2.08 -20.04
CA VAL A 364 -8.94 -0.98 -19.20
C VAL A 364 -8.55 -1.56 -17.84
N ALA A 365 -7.26 -1.49 -17.52
CA ALA A 365 -6.64 -2.36 -16.53
C ALA A 365 -7.30 -2.32 -15.16
N ASP A 366 -7.57 -1.13 -14.62
CA ASP A 366 -8.22 -0.97 -13.33
C ASP A 366 -9.72 -1.31 -13.37
N VAL A 367 -10.45 -0.84 -14.39
CA VAL A 367 -11.89 -1.10 -14.54
C VAL A 367 -12.18 -2.60 -14.65
N ASP A 368 -11.47 -3.29 -15.54
CA ASP A 368 -11.65 -4.72 -15.75
C ASP A 368 -11.16 -5.54 -14.54
N THR A 369 -10.09 -5.11 -13.87
CA THR A 369 -9.63 -5.74 -12.62
C THR A 369 -10.69 -5.61 -11.53
N ILE A 370 -11.24 -4.41 -11.30
CA ILE A 370 -12.27 -4.19 -10.27
C ILE A 370 -13.52 -5.01 -10.57
N SER A 371 -13.92 -5.12 -11.86
CA SER A 371 -15.02 -5.96 -12.28
C SER A 371 -14.77 -7.45 -11.96
N LEU A 372 -13.57 -7.94 -12.27
CA LEU A 372 -13.16 -9.32 -12.02
C LEU A 372 -13.12 -9.64 -10.51
N LEU A 373 -12.47 -8.77 -9.72
CA LEU A 373 -12.39 -8.92 -8.27
C LEU A 373 -13.78 -8.85 -7.63
N SER A 374 -14.63 -7.93 -8.08
CA SER A 374 -16.02 -7.82 -7.61
C SER A 374 -16.78 -9.13 -7.79
N LYS A 375 -16.66 -9.76 -8.98
CA LYS A 375 -17.27 -11.06 -9.25
C LYS A 375 -16.77 -12.13 -8.28
N TRP A 376 -15.47 -12.26 -8.08
CA TRP A 376 -14.93 -13.26 -7.15
C TRP A 376 -15.33 -13.01 -5.70
N LEU A 377 -15.40 -11.75 -5.26
CA LEU A 377 -15.88 -11.40 -3.93
C LEU A 377 -17.35 -11.79 -3.73
N ASP A 378 -18.18 -11.61 -4.76
CA ASP A 378 -19.61 -11.98 -4.73
C ASP A 378 -19.82 -13.51 -4.76
N GLU A 379 -18.95 -14.24 -5.47
CA GLU A 379 -18.94 -15.71 -5.50
C GLU A 379 -18.41 -16.30 -4.19
N GLU A 380 -17.33 -15.75 -3.64
CA GLU A 380 -16.69 -16.28 -2.44
C GLU A 380 -17.36 -15.87 -1.14
N LYS A 381 -17.89 -14.64 -1.07
CA LYS A 381 -18.44 -14.05 0.16
C LYS A 381 -17.48 -14.22 1.34
N PRO A 382 -16.24 -13.70 1.24
CA PRO A 382 -15.25 -13.87 2.29
C PRO A 382 -15.66 -13.15 3.58
N ASP A 383 -15.20 -13.68 4.71
CA ASP A 383 -15.28 -13.01 6.01
C ASP A 383 -14.26 -11.87 6.09
N MET A 384 -13.16 -12.00 5.36
CA MET A 384 -12.09 -11.01 5.32
C MET A 384 -11.31 -11.06 4.00
N VAL A 385 -10.77 -9.91 3.59
CA VAL A 385 -9.78 -9.79 2.52
C VAL A 385 -8.41 -9.43 3.09
N VAL A 386 -7.36 -10.08 2.60
CA VAL A 386 -5.97 -9.69 2.87
C VAL A 386 -5.41 -9.01 1.63
N LEU A 387 -5.06 -7.73 1.75
CA LEU A 387 -4.32 -6.97 0.74
C LEU A 387 -2.81 -7.21 0.95
N SER A 388 -2.22 -8.12 0.18
CA SER A 388 -0.87 -8.67 0.44
C SER A 388 0.28 -7.92 -0.25
N GLY A 389 0.21 -6.59 -0.29
CA GLY A 389 1.20 -5.70 -0.92
C GLY A 389 0.95 -5.39 -2.40
N ASP A 390 1.64 -4.36 -2.89
CA ASP A 390 1.57 -3.79 -4.24
C ASP A 390 0.14 -3.45 -4.68
N GLN A 391 -0.57 -2.74 -3.80
CA GLN A 391 -1.85 -2.16 -4.16
C GLN A 391 -1.69 -1.03 -5.18
N LEU A 392 -0.60 -0.27 -5.07
CA LEU A 392 -0.22 0.82 -5.98
C LEU A 392 0.89 0.34 -6.93
N ASN A 393 0.88 0.85 -8.17
CA ASN A 393 1.88 0.49 -9.19
C ASN A 393 3.29 1.02 -8.90
N GLY A 394 3.42 2.08 -8.10
CA GLY A 394 4.68 2.80 -8.00
C GLY A 394 5.07 3.42 -9.34
N GLN A 395 6.34 3.26 -9.72
CA GLN A 395 6.86 3.56 -11.07
C GLN A 395 6.40 4.88 -11.70
N ALA A 396 6.33 5.97 -10.93
CA ALA A 396 5.84 7.28 -11.36
C ALA A 396 4.35 7.38 -11.73
N THR A 397 3.57 6.29 -11.76
CA THR A 397 2.16 6.30 -12.20
C THR A 397 1.16 6.38 -11.06
N SER A 398 1.53 5.95 -9.84
CA SER A 398 0.75 6.10 -8.60
C SER A 398 1.21 7.30 -7.75
N TRP A 399 1.63 8.38 -8.41
CA TRP A 399 2.23 9.59 -7.80
C TRP A 399 1.33 10.29 -6.77
N ASP A 400 0.01 10.10 -6.84
CA ASP A 400 -0.94 10.54 -5.82
C ASP A 400 -1.67 9.35 -5.18
N VAL A 401 -1.10 8.85 -4.09
CA VAL A 401 -1.66 7.77 -3.25
C VAL A 401 -3.11 8.05 -2.86
N LYS A 402 -3.45 9.31 -2.58
CA LYS A 402 -4.78 9.69 -2.10
C LYS A 402 -5.88 9.49 -3.15
N SER A 403 -5.56 9.50 -4.43
CA SER A 403 -6.52 9.21 -5.50
C SER A 403 -6.62 7.71 -5.76
N VAL A 404 -5.56 6.96 -5.52
CA VAL A 404 -5.51 5.52 -5.82
C VAL A 404 -6.12 4.66 -4.71
N LEU A 405 -5.90 4.99 -3.42
CA LEU A 405 -6.41 4.17 -2.32
C LEU A 405 -7.94 3.95 -2.31
N PRO A 406 -8.79 4.95 -2.62
CA PRO A 406 -10.22 4.72 -2.76
C PRO A 406 -10.57 3.72 -3.86
N LYS A 407 -9.83 3.70 -4.98
CA LYS A 407 -10.00 2.73 -6.07
C LYS A 407 -9.81 1.28 -5.59
N VAL A 408 -8.78 1.06 -4.75
CA VAL A 408 -8.46 -0.26 -4.18
C VAL A 408 -9.54 -0.73 -3.18
N THR A 409 -9.99 0.18 -2.31
CA THR A 409 -10.76 -0.19 -1.11
C THR A 409 -12.27 -0.03 -1.26
N LYS A 410 -12.74 0.69 -2.28
CA LYS A 410 -14.17 0.90 -2.55
C LYS A 410 -14.94 -0.42 -2.69
N MET A 411 -14.40 -1.38 -3.45
CA MET A 411 -15.06 -2.67 -3.67
C MET A 411 -15.30 -3.47 -2.38
N LEU A 412 -14.46 -3.26 -1.37
CA LEU A 412 -14.55 -3.90 -0.06
C LEU A 412 -15.52 -3.15 0.86
N SER A 413 -15.38 -1.82 0.91
CA SER A 413 -16.22 -0.97 1.76
C SER A 413 -17.70 -0.98 1.35
N ASP A 414 -18.00 -0.99 0.05
CA ASP A 414 -19.37 -1.11 -0.47
C ASP A 414 -20.01 -2.44 -0.05
N ARG A 415 -19.21 -3.50 0.06
CA ARG A 415 -19.63 -4.86 0.50
C ARG A 415 -19.55 -5.08 2.00
N LYS A 416 -19.04 -4.11 2.76
CA LYS A 416 -18.80 -4.20 4.21
C LYS A 416 -17.88 -5.36 4.61
N ILE A 417 -16.94 -5.70 3.74
CA ILE A 417 -15.98 -6.78 3.96
C ILE A 417 -14.81 -6.25 4.79
N LEU A 418 -14.48 -6.95 5.88
CA LEU A 418 -13.29 -6.63 6.68
C LEU A 418 -12.04 -6.83 5.84
N PHE A 419 -11.04 -5.95 6.00
CA PHE A 419 -9.76 -6.16 5.32
C PHE A 419 -8.56 -5.80 6.17
N ALA A 420 -7.42 -6.43 5.89
CA ALA A 420 -6.13 -6.04 6.45
C ALA A 420 -5.11 -5.91 5.32
N ALA A 421 -4.23 -4.93 5.42
CA ALA A 421 -3.24 -4.62 4.41
C ALA A 421 -1.81 -4.66 4.96
N ILE A 422 -0.92 -5.26 4.16
CA ILE A 422 0.53 -5.06 4.23
C ILE A 422 0.97 -4.34 2.97
N GLN A 423 2.06 -3.61 3.09
CA GLN A 423 2.63 -2.90 1.93
C GLN A 423 3.67 -3.77 1.22
N GLY A 424 3.73 -3.63 -0.08
CA GLY A 424 4.74 -4.21 -0.96
C GLY A 424 5.85 -3.22 -1.29
N ASN A 425 6.70 -3.58 -2.25
CA ASN A 425 7.83 -2.76 -2.64
C ASN A 425 7.42 -1.57 -3.54
N HIS A 426 6.30 -1.68 -4.27
CA HIS A 426 5.81 -0.60 -5.13
C HIS A 426 4.97 0.44 -4.39
N ASP A 427 4.32 0.07 -3.28
CA ASP A 427 3.35 0.94 -2.59
C ASP A 427 3.94 2.28 -2.13
N SER A 428 5.18 2.26 -1.64
CA SER A 428 5.92 3.46 -1.22
C SER A 428 7.04 3.87 -2.18
N GLU A 429 7.04 3.37 -3.42
CA GLU A 429 8.09 3.65 -4.40
C GLU A 429 8.00 5.10 -4.93
N THR A 430 6.78 5.58 -5.14
CA THR A 430 6.48 6.89 -5.75
C THR A 430 5.50 7.68 -4.88
N GLY A 431 5.57 9.01 -4.96
CA GLY A 431 4.60 9.92 -4.36
C GLY A 431 5.16 10.69 -3.16
N LYS A 432 4.31 11.53 -2.57
CA LYS A 432 4.68 12.42 -1.45
C LYS A 432 4.51 11.78 -0.07
N LEU A 433 3.69 10.73 0.05
CA LEU A 433 3.40 10.09 1.33
C LEU A 433 4.44 9.01 1.68
N SER A 434 4.96 9.07 2.89
CA SER A 434 5.80 8.03 3.47
C SER A 434 5.02 6.73 3.69
N ARG A 435 5.72 5.59 3.71
CA ARG A 435 5.15 4.27 4.02
C ARG A 435 4.28 4.28 5.29
N LYS A 436 4.71 4.99 6.34
CA LYS A 436 3.98 5.15 7.61
C LYS A 436 2.68 5.95 7.44
N GLU A 437 2.72 7.06 6.71
CA GLU A 437 1.51 7.85 6.41
C GLU A 437 0.53 7.01 5.59
N GLN A 438 0.98 6.30 4.57
CA GLN A 438 0.13 5.42 3.77
C GLN A 438 -0.53 4.31 4.61
N GLN A 439 0.22 3.65 5.49
CA GLN A 439 -0.32 2.66 6.44
C GLN A 439 -1.38 3.28 7.36
N THR A 440 -1.15 4.51 7.78
CA THR A 440 -2.11 5.27 8.60
C THR A 440 -3.38 5.57 7.82
N LEU A 441 -3.29 5.90 6.53
CA LEU A 441 -4.49 6.09 5.71
C LEU A 441 -5.29 4.80 5.58
N LEU A 442 -4.61 3.66 5.33
CA LEU A 442 -5.25 2.36 5.25
C LEU A 442 -5.95 1.95 6.55
N SER A 443 -5.38 2.27 7.72
CA SER A 443 -5.99 1.95 9.02
C SER A 443 -7.23 2.79 9.34
N LEU A 444 -7.35 3.99 8.75
CA LEU A 444 -8.47 4.90 8.95
C LEU A 444 -9.67 4.63 8.01
N LEU A 445 -9.54 3.69 7.08
CA LEU A 445 -10.61 3.35 6.14
C LEU A 445 -11.71 2.48 6.78
N PRO A 446 -12.98 2.60 6.34
CA PRO A 446 -14.08 1.76 6.82
C PRO A 446 -13.76 0.27 6.63
N TYR A 447 -14.08 -0.55 7.63
CA TYR A 447 -13.86 -2.00 7.63
C TYR A 447 -12.38 -2.45 7.64
N SER A 448 -11.44 -1.52 7.84
CA SER A 448 -10.02 -1.84 7.94
C SER A 448 -9.64 -2.38 9.33
N LEU A 449 -9.02 -3.56 9.37
CA LEU A 449 -8.33 -4.13 10.53
C LEU A 449 -6.83 -3.84 10.51
N THR A 450 -6.37 -3.09 9.49
CA THR A 450 -4.98 -2.70 9.28
C THR A 450 -4.49 -1.87 10.46
N ARG A 451 -3.28 -2.15 10.93
CA ARG A 451 -2.63 -1.42 12.02
C ARG A 451 -1.23 -0.98 11.61
N LEU A 452 -0.75 0.06 12.28
CA LEU A 452 0.68 0.34 12.32
C LEU A 452 1.34 -0.67 13.26
N GLY A 453 2.52 -1.14 12.87
CA GLY A 453 3.37 -1.92 13.75
C GLY A 453 4.08 -1.08 14.80
N PRO A 454 4.83 -1.72 15.70
CA PRO A 454 5.64 -1.02 16.69
C PRO A 454 6.69 -0.12 16.03
N ASP A 455 6.83 1.11 16.52
CA ASP A 455 7.86 2.06 16.03
C ASP A 455 9.30 1.62 16.36
N SER A 456 9.47 0.63 17.25
CA SER A 456 10.76 0.12 17.69
C SER A 456 11.37 -0.97 16.80
N ILE A 457 10.67 -1.37 15.73
CA ILE A 457 11.15 -2.40 14.80
C ILE A 457 11.10 -1.90 13.35
N HIS A 458 11.88 -2.50 12.47
CA HIS A 458 11.86 -2.21 11.04
C HIS A 458 10.49 -2.47 10.40
N GLY A 459 10.10 -1.63 9.43
CA GLY A 459 8.83 -1.74 8.70
C GLY A 459 7.64 -1.18 9.47
N VAL A 460 6.56 -0.85 8.77
CA VAL A 460 5.39 -0.13 9.34
C VAL A 460 4.13 -0.99 9.38
N SER A 461 4.08 -2.06 8.60
CA SER A 461 2.91 -2.94 8.46
C SER A 461 3.03 -4.26 9.23
N ASN A 462 3.73 -4.26 10.37
CA ASN A 462 3.92 -5.41 11.25
C ASN A 462 2.83 -5.52 12.34
N TYR A 463 1.90 -6.47 12.25
CA TYR A 463 0.86 -6.66 13.27
C TYR A 463 0.23 -8.06 13.25
N ASP A 464 -0.57 -8.41 14.26
CA ASP A 464 -1.31 -9.68 14.34
C ASP A 464 -2.81 -9.45 14.54
N ILE A 465 -3.65 -10.24 13.86
CA ILE A 465 -5.10 -10.31 14.09
C ILE A 465 -5.43 -11.66 14.71
N LYS A 466 -6.05 -11.65 15.88
CA LYS A 466 -6.51 -12.85 16.57
C LYS A 466 -7.96 -13.13 16.20
N LEU A 467 -8.24 -14.37 15.83
CA LEU A 467 -9.58 -14.86 15.54
C LEU A 467 -10.08 -15.69 16.72
N HIS A 468 -11.30 -15.39 17.14
CA HIS A 468 -11.89 -15.94 18.35
C HIS A 468 -13.04 -16.90 18.04
N SER A 469 -13.30 -17.80 18.97
CA SER A 469 -14.47 -18.66 18.94
C SER A 469 -15.76 -17.82 19.04
N PRO A 470 -16.83 -18.19 18.33
CA PRO A 470 -18.16 -17.60 18.51
C PRO A 470 -18.84 -18.07 19.81
N SER A 471 -18.22 -18.99 20.55
CA SER A 471 -18.73 -19.50 21.82
C SER A 471 -18.62 -18.46 22.94
N PRO A 472 -19.43 -18.56 24.01
CA PRO A 472 -19.43 -17.56 25.10
C PRO A 472 -18.10 -17.38 25.83
N ASP A 473 -17.21 -18.38 25.77
CA ASP A 473 -15.86 -18.32 26.31
C ASP A 473 -14.94 -17.37 25.53
N GLY A 474 -15.27 -17.10 24.26
CA GLY A 474 -14.55 -16.16 23.40
C GLY A 474 -13.07 -16.52 23.21
N SER A 475 -12.72 -17.81 23.26
CA SER A 475 -11.33 -18.26 23.22
C SER A 475 -10.62 -17.84 21.93
N HIS A 476 -9.33 -17.48 22.04
CA HIS A 476 -8.47 -17.22 20.89
C HIS A 476 -8.04 -18.55 20.26
N ILE A 477 -8.45 -18.79 19.00
CA ILE A 477 -8.34 -20.11 18.36
C ILE A 477 -7.58 -20.10 17.02
N PHE A 478 -7.22 -18.92 16.50
CA PHE A 478 -6.38 -18.78 15.30
C PHE A 478 -5.72 -17.40 15.22
N THR A 479 -4.49 -17.30 14.70
CA THR A 479 -3.80 -16.01 14.50
C THR A 479 -3.51 -15.74 13.02
N LEU A 480 -3.64 -14.49 12.59
CA LEU A 480 -3.13 -13.99 11.31
C LEU A 480 -1.98 -13.03 11.60
N TYR A 481 -0.77 -13.35 11.14
CA TYR A 481 0.41 -12.49 11.26
C TYR A 481 0.65 -11.73 9.96
N PHE A 482 1.01 -10.46 10.07
CA PHE A 482 1.33 -9.56 8.96
C PHE A 482 2.73 -8.99 9.19
N LEU A 483 3.64 -9.24 8.27
CA LEU A 483 5.02 -8.78 8.34
C LEU A 483 5.34 -7.89 7.15
N ASP A 484 5.97 -6.75 7.45
CA ASP A 484 6.45 -5.81 6.44
C ASP A 484 7.79 -6.30 5.90
N SER A 485 7.83 -6.70 4.63
CA SER A 485 9.05 -7.20 3.99
C SER A 485 9.94 -6.09 3.42
N GLY A 486 9.57 -4.82 3.58
CA GLY A 486 10.31 -3.67 3.03
C GLY A 486 10.07 -3.45 1.54
N ASP A 487 10.94 -2.64 0.92
CA ASP A 487 10.89 -2.28 -0.50
C ASP A 487 12.10 -2.83 -1.28
N TYR A 488 13.23 -2.12 -1.25
CA TYR A 488 14.48 -2.46 -1.90
C TYR A 488 15.64 -2.32 -0.91
N PRO A 489 16.70 -3.12 -1.04
CA PRO A 489 17.80 -3.10 -0.11
C PRO A 489 18.53 -1.74 -0.14
N PRO A 490 19.08 -1.26 0.99
CA PRO A 490 19.72 0.05 1.08
C PRO A 490 20.83 0.28 0.03
N GLU A 491 21.58 -0.75 -0.37
CA GLU A 491 22.62 -0.64 -1.41
C GLU A 491 22.03 -0.41 -2.82
N ALA A 492 20.84 -0.92 -3.13
CA ALA A 492 20.16 -0.67 -4.39
C ALA A 492 19.55 0.74 -4.46
N SER A 493 19.23 1.33 -3.31
CA SER A 493 18.72 2.71 -3.23
C SER A 493 19.75 3.78 -3.63
N VAL A 494 21.06 3.43 -3.63
CA VAL A 494 22.14 4.31 -4.12
C VAL A 494 22.08 4.50 -5.65
N SER A 495 21.40 3.61 -6.38
CA SER A 495 21.17 3.76 -7.82
C SER A 495 20.07 4.77 -8.18
N LYS A 496 19.29 5.29 -7.22
CA LYS A 496 18.36 6.42 -7.45
C LYS A 496 19.08 7.72 -7.86
N ALA A 497 20.41 7.78 -7.72
CA ALA A 497 21.24 8.85 -8.27
C ALA A 497 21.50 8.74 -9.80
N GLY A 498 21.05 7.67 -10.47
CA GLY A 498 21.34 7.39 -11.87
C GLY A 498 20.46 8.09 -12.92
N ILE A 499 19.44 8.86 -12.51
CA ILE A 499 18.48 9.50 -13.44
C ILE A 499 19.13 10.62 -14.29
N LEU A 500 20.31 11.13 -13.92
CA LEU A 500 21.03 12.14 -14.70
C LEU A 500 21.95 11.56 -15.80
N GLY A 501 22.08 10.24 -15.93
CA GLY A 501 22.99 9.59 -16.88
C GLY A 501 22.38 9.19 -18.24
N SER A 502 21.06 9.14 -18.36
CA SER A 502 20.41 8.54 -19.55
C SER A 502 20.17 9.50 -20.72
N GLY A 503 20.53 10.79 -20.57
CA GLY A 503 20.18 11.85 -21.53
C GLY A 503 21.23 12.20 -22.59
N TRP A 504 22.44 11.65 -22.50
CA TRP A 504 23.50 11.92 -23.47
C TRP A 504 24.02 10.59 -23.99
N GLY A 505 23.83 10.34 -25.29
CA GLY A 505 24.21 9.12 -26.00
C GLY A 505 25.72 8.85 -26.02
N LEU A 506 26.28 8.53 -24.86
CA LEU A 506 27.62 8.00 -24.66
C LEU A 506 27.52 6.73 -23.79
N ASN A 507 26.91 5.69 -24.35
CA ASN A 507 27.15 4.33 -23.87
C ASN A 507 27.62 3.47 -25.05
N LYS A 508 28.83 3.76 -25.53
CA LYS A 508 29.65 2.78 -26.23
C LYS A 508 30.59 2.14 -25.21
N GLY A 509 30.37 0.86 -24.95
CA GLY A 509 31.38 -0.09 -24.48
C GLY A 509 31.93 0.14 -23.08
N GLY A 510 31.44 -0.65 -22.11
CA GLY A 510 32.04 -0.69 -20.78
C GLY A 510 31.41 -1.78 -19.93
N GLY A 511 31.69 -3.04 -20.25
CA GLY A 511 31.37 -4.15 -19.37
C GLY A 511 32.15 -4.00 -18.06
N THR A 512 31.46 -3.66 -16.98
CA THR A 512 31.94 -3.95 -15.63
C THR A 512 31.28 -5.24 -15.18
N LYS A 513 32.02 -6.32 -15.37
CA LYS A 513 31.90 -7.54 -14.58
C LYS A 513 31.91 -7.11 -13.11
N HIS A 514 30.76 -7.16 -12.45
CA HIS A 514 30.69 -7.22 -10.99
C HIS A 514 30.26 -8.61 -10.58
N SER A 515 31.30 -9.39 -10.28
CA SER A 515 31.34 -10.46 -9.28
C SER A 515 30.23 -11.50 -9.33
N THR A 516 30.55 -12.60 -10.00
CA THR A 516 30.14 -13.93 -9.57
C THR A 516 30.57 -14.18 -8.12
N MET A 517 29.73 -13.81 -7.16
CA MET A 517 29.73 -14.43 -5.82
C MET A 517 28.43 -15.20 -5.65
N LYS A 518 28.55 -16.53 -5.52
CA LYS A 518 27.51 -17.37 -4.92
C LYS A 518 27.06 -16.70 -3.61
N GLY A 519 25.81 -16.27 -3.52
CA GLY A 519 25.18 -15.94 -2.23
C GLY A 519 24.64 -14.52 -2.00
N LYS A 520 24.45 -13.65 -3.00
CA LYS A 520 23.49 -12.54 -2.86
C LYS A 520 22.14 -13.00 -3.42
N LEU A 521 21.29 -13.51 -2.53
CA LEU A 521 19.91 -13.88 -2.81
C LEU A 521 19.16 -12.56 -3.07
N SER A 522 18.64 -12.33 -4.28
CA SER A 522 17.71 -11.24 -4.62
C SER A 522 18.16 -9.76 -4.53
N HIS A 523 17.46 -8.91 -5.29
CA HIS A 523 17.53 -7.43 -5.28
C HIS A 523 16.43 -6.77 -4.43
N TYR A 524 15.62 -7.53 -3.71
CA TYR A 524 14.51 -7.01 -2.90
C TYR A 524 14.82 -7.01 -1.40
N ASP A 525 14.09 -6.21 -0.65
CA ASP A 525 14.29 -6.09 0.79
C ASP A 525 13.88 -7.36 1.57
N TRP A 526 14.04 -7.37 2.89
CA TRP A 526 13.83 -8.57 3.72
C TRP A 526 13.33 -8.28 5.14
N VAL A 527 12.75 -9.29 5.78
CA VAL A 527 12.37 -9.22 7.20
C VAL A 527 13.61 -9.19 8.08
N ARG A 528 13.75 -8.13 8.89
CA ARG A 528 14.92 -7.88 9.77
C ARG A 528 14.88 -8.70 11.06
N GLY A 529 16.03 -8.81 11.72
CA GLY A 529 16.18 -9.59 12.95
C GLY A 529 15.32 -9.09 14.12
N ASP A 530 15.10 -7.79 14.25
CA ASP A 530 14.20 -7.18 15.24
C ASP A 530 12.72 -7.56 15.01
N GLN A 531 12.27 -7.57 13.76
CA GLN A 531 10.95 -8.06 13.37
C GLN A 531 10.79 -9.55 13.68
N VAL A 532 11.83 -10.36 13.41
CA VAL A 532 11.85 -11.79 13.77
C VAL A 532 11.72 -11.96 15.29
N GLN A 533 12.48 -11.22 16.09
CA GLN A 533 12.40 -11.30 17.55
C GLN A 533 11.03 -10.84 18.07
N TRP A 534 10.47 -9.78 17.50
CA TRP A 534 9.13 -9.31 17.81
C TRP A 534 8.07 -10.39 17.52
N PHE A 535 8.10 -11.01 16.34
CA PHE A 535 7.21 -12.11 15.98
C PHE A 535 7.35 -13.30 16.95
N LEU A 536 8.58 -13.72 17.25
CA LEU A 536 8.84 -14.81 18.20
C LEU A 536 8.28 -14.46 19.59
N GLY A 537 8.42 -13.21 20.01
CA GLY A 537 7.81 -12.67 21.22
C GLY A 537 6.28 -12.80 21.20
N LEU A 538 5.61 -12.36 20.13
CA LEU A 538 4.15 -12.50 19.98
C LEU A 538 3.71 -13.96 20.05
N SER A 539 4.35 -14.82 19.26
CA SER A 539 4.04 -16.25 19.21
C SER A 539 4.26 -16.93 20.57
N ALA A 540 5.30 -16.54 21.33
CA ALA A 540 5.56 -17.09 22.66
C ALA A 540 4.46 -16.73 23.69
N HIS A 541 3.82 -15.57 23.55
CA HIS A 541 2.72 -15.14 24.40
C HIS A 541 1.36 -15.77 24.03
N VAL A 542 1.28 -16.48 22.91
CA VAL A 542 0.08 -17.23 22.54
C VAL A 542 -0.08 -18.42 23.50
N LYS A 543 -1.17 -18.41 24.27
CA LYS A 543 -1.50 -19.50 25.20
C LYS A 543 -1.79 -20.78 24.42
N LYS A 544 -1.22 -21.90 24.87
CA LYS A 544 -1.59 -23.21 24.37
C LYS A 544 -3.00 -23.57 24.85
N MET A 545 -3.71 -24.36 24.04
CA MET A 545 -5.07 -24.82 24.29
C MET A 545 -5.18 -26.31 23.94
N VAL A 546 -6.26 -26.95 24.40
CA VAL A 546 -6.55 -28.34 23.99
C VAL A 546 -6.91 -28.35 22.52
N ARG A 547 -6.25 -29.21 21.75
CA ARG A 547 -6.44 -29.37 20.31
C ARG A 547 -6.80 -30.83 20.00
N PRO A 548 -7.70 -31.11 19.03
CA PRO A 548 -8.41 -30.14 18.20
C PRO A 548 -9.41 -29.33 19.02
N TYR A 549 -9.56 -28.03 18.73
CA TYR A 549 -10.51 -27.18 19.46
C TYR A 549 -11.94 -27.64 19.15
N ARG A 550 -12.79 -27.67 20.19
CA ARG A 550 -14.21 -27.92 20.06
C ARG A 550 -14.98 -26.90 20.90
N PRO A 551 -15.98 -26.20 20.33
CA PRO A 551 -16.84 -25.33 21.11
C PRO A 551 -17.77 -26.16 21.99
N ASP A 552 -17.34 -26.49 23.21
CA ASP A 552 -18.13 -27.24 24.19
C ASP A 552 -18.70 -26.35 25.31
N GLY A 553 -18.45 -25.03 25.23
CA GLY A 553 -19.02 -24.02 26.12
C GLY A 553 -18.33 -23.93 27.49
N VAL A 554 -17.29 -24.73 27.74
CA VAL A 554 -16.41 -24.56 28.89
C VAL A 554 -15.19 -23.75 28.48
N ALA A 555 -14.68 -22.88 29.36
CA ALA A 555 -13.40 -22.22 29.10
C ALA A 555 -12.32 -23.29 28.94
N ASP A 556 -11.64 -23.33 27.79
CA ASP A 556 -10.71 -24.39 27.39
C ASP A 556 -9.63 -24.71 28.43
N LEU A 557 -9.36 -23.81 29.38
CA LEU A 557 -8.59 -24.09 30.60
C LEU A 557 -9.06 -23.24 31.79
N LYS A 558 -9.26 -23.85 32.98
CA LYS A 558 -9.19 -23.12 34.27
C LYS A 558 -7.74 -22.68 34.54
N LYS A 559 -7.54 -21.63 35.35
CA LYS A 559 -6.20 -21.17 35.81
C LYS A 559 -5.37 -22.36 36.28
N GLN A 560 -4.34 -22.71 35.52
CA GLN A 560 -3.45 -23.82 35.80
C GLN A 560 -2.40 -23.40 36.86
N PRO A 561 -2.06 -24.26 37.84
CA PRO A 561 -1.14 -23.95 38.93
C PRO A 561 0.32 -24.15 38.51
N TRP A 562 0.76 -23.46 37.46
CA TRP A 562 2.12 -23.64 36.91
C TRP A 562 3.22 -23.33 37.93
N LYS A 563 3.00 -22.35 38.81
CA LYS A 563 3.96 -22.02 39.88
C LYS A 563 4.20 -23.18 40.84
N LYS A 564 3.20 -24.03 41.09
CA LYS A 564 3.34 -25.15 42.04
C LYS A 564 4.13 -26.32 41.44
N GLN A 565 3.88 -26.64 40.16
CA GLN A 565 4.60 -27.72 39.47
C GLN A 565 6.04 -27.36 39.11
N GLU A 566 6.33 -26.09 38.86
CA GLU A 566 7.70 -25.61 38.59
C GLU A 566 8.52 -25.56 39.88
N GLU A 567 7.89 -25.18 41.01
CA GLU A 567 8.46 -25.26 42.35
C GLU A 567 8.69 -26.71 42.80
N GLU A 568 7.73 -27.62 42.57
CA GLU A 568 7.89 -29.06 42.85
C GLU A 568 9.00 -29.70 42.01
N ARG A 569 9.15 -29.32 40.72
CA ARG A 569 10.28 -29.77 39.88
C ARG A 569 11.62 -29.19 40.32
N ARG A 570 11.64 -27.93 40.77
CA ARG A 570 12.85 -27.28 41.31
C ARG A 570 13.30 -27.96 42.62
N ILE A 571 12.36 -28.27 43.51
CA ILE A 571 12.61 -29.00 44.76
C ILE A 571 13.12 -30.43 44.46
N ALA A 572 12.50 -31.14 43.51
CA ALA A 572 12.95 -32.48 43.11
C ALA A 572 14.37 -32.48 42.52
N TRP A 573 14.76 -31.41 41.80
CA TRP A 573 16.10 -31.27 41.23
C TRP A 573 17.15 -30.88 42.30
N GLU A 574 16.77 -30.08 43.30
CA GLU A 574 17.62 -29.74 44.45
C GLU A 574 17.81 -30.94 45.41
N GLU A 575 16.83 -31.84 45.54
CA GLU A 575 16.95 -33.07 46.32
C GLU A 575 17.85 -34.12 45.66
N ASP A 576 17.81 -34.24 44.33
CA ASP A 576 18.64 -35.20 43.57
C ASP A 576 20.10 -34.74 43.45
N GLY A 577 20.34 -33.41 43.43
CA GLY A 577 21.69 -32.81 43.39
C GLY A 577 22.54 -32.96 44.66
N ARG A 578 21.97 -33.43 45.79
CA ARG A 578 22.71 -33.63 47.07
C ARG A 578 23.21 -35.05 47.32
N ARG A 579 22.97 -36.01 46.41
CA ARG A 579 23.46 -37.39 46.56
C ARG A 579 24.52 -37.77 45.53
N SER A 580 25.74 -37.30 45.75
CA SER A 580 26.95 -37.89 45.17
C SER A 580 27.51 -39.01 46.07
N GLN A 581 27.17 -40.27 45.72
CA GLN A 581 27.99 -41.52 45.64
C GLN A 581 29.17 -41.78 46.62
N PRO A 582 29.41 -43.06 47.02
CA PRO A 582 30.27 -43.90 46.17
C PRO A 582 29.90 -45.40 46.02
N ARG A 583 30.25 -45.91 44.83
CA ARG A 583 30.38 -47.30 44.37
C ARG A 583 30.68 -48.36 45.45
N SER A 584 29.88 -49.43 45.47
CA SER A 584 30.35 -50.83 45.31
C SER A 584 29.19 -51.82 45.37
N THR A 585 29.14 -52.69 44.36
CA THR A 585 28.57 -54.06 44.27
C THR A 585 27.88 -54.25 42.91
N MET A 586 28.70 -54.76 42.01
CA MET A 586 28.30 -55.37 40.77
C MET A 586 27.58 -56.69 41.09
N ARG A 587 26.59 -57.06 40.26
CA ARG A 587 26.12 -58.43 40.01
C ARG A 587 24.97 -58.94 40.90
N LEU A 588 23.76 -58.88 40.33
CA LEU A 588 22.63 -59.85 40.42
C LEU A 588 21.30 -59.07 40.38
N GLU A 589 20.73 -58.85 39.20
CA GLU A 589 19.26 -58.80 38.96
C GLU A 589 18.97 -58.51 37.45
N LYS A 590 19.66 -59.20 36.52
CA LYS A 590 19.39 -59.06 35.07
C LYS A 590 18.95 -60.38 34.43
N GLU A 591 18.12 -61.14 35.12
CA GLU A 591 17.67 -62.45 34.61
C GLU A 591 16.24 -62.87 35.01
N ARG A 592 15.36 -61.92 35.33
CA ARG A 592 13.99 -62.30 35.75
C ARG A 592 12.91 -61.36 35.26
N ARG A 593 12.79 -61.22 33.93
CA ARG A 593 11.54 -60.91 33.17
C ARG A 593 11.81 -60.85 31.66
N ARG A 594 12.24 -61.98 31.09
CA ARG A 594 12.03 -62.31 29.68
C ARG A 594 11.12 -63.54 29.68
N GLY A 595 9.91 -63.41 29.14
CA GLY A 595 9.00 -64.53 28.94
C GLY A 595 7.54 -64.08 28.91
N ASN A 596 6.87 -64.41 27.80
CA ASN A 596 5.44 -64.31 27.50
C ASN A 596 4.85 -62.93 27.21
N GLU A 597 4.59 -62.62 25.94
CA GLU A 597 3.27 -62.92 25.35
C GLU A 597 3.25 -62.69 23.82
N SER A 598 2.67 -63.67 23.13
CA SER A 598 2.42 -63.77 21.70
C SER A 598 1.23 -62.92 21.24
N SER A 599 1.30 -62.43 19.99
CA SER A 599 0.21 -61.74 19.28
C SER A 599 -1.13 -62.47 19.29
N PRO A 600 -2.22 -61.73 19.04
CA PRO A 600 -3.06 -62.12 17.92
C PRO A 600 -3.25 -60.98 16.91
N THR A 601 -3.20 -61.38 15.66
CA THR A 601 -3.64 -60.65 14.47
C THR A 601 -5.12 -60.27 14.58
N ARG A 602 -5.44 -58.98 14.43
CA ARG A 602 -6.80 -58.55 14.04
C ARG A 602 -6.73 -57.28 13.20
N SER A 603 -6.99 -57.48 11.92
CA SER A 603 -7.46 -56.46 10.98
C SER A 603 -8.70 -55.77 11.56
N SER A 604 -8.58 -54.48 11.87
CA SER A 604 -9.68 -53.53 11.81
C SER A 604 -9.13 -52.14 11.55
N ARG A 605 -9.51 -51.56 10.41
CA ARG A 605 -9.48 -50.12 10.16
C ARG A 605 -10.27 -49.43 11.27
N THR A 606 -9.58 -48.96 12.30
CA THR A 606 -10.06 -47.91 13.18
C THR A 606 -9.26 -46.67 12.83
N THR A 607 -9.93 -45.66 12.28
CA THR A 607 -9.43 -44.29 12.24
C THR A 607 -8.94 -43.93 13.65
N ALA A 608 -7.63 -43.85 13.83
CA ALA A 608 -7.04 -43.37 15.07
C ALA A 608 -7.59 -41.95 15.30
N ARG A 609 -8.42 -41.80 16.32
CA ARG A 609 -8.90 -40.50 16.78
C ARG A 609 -7.64 -39.80 17.30
N ALA A 610 -7.18 -38.75 16.61
CA ALA A 610 -6.01 -37.98 17.04
C ALA A 610 -6.16 -37.64 18.53
N GLU A 611 -5.20 -38.09 19.34
CA GLU A 611 -5.20 -37.85 20.78
C GLU A 611 -5.17 -36.34 21.03
N SER A 612 -5.98 -35.86 21.96
CA SER A 612 -6.04 -34.44 22.28
C SER A 612 -4.70 -33.99 22.87
N SER A 613 -4.03 -33.04 22.26
CA SER A 613 -2.75 -32.50 22.73
C SER A 613 -2.85 -31.02 23.07
N LEU A 614 -1.93 -30.55 23.93
CA LEU A 614 -1.83 -29.15 24.29
C LEU A 614 -0.88 -28.44 23.32
N SER A 615 -1.43 -27.70 22.36
CA SER A 615 -0.64 -26.93 21.38
C SER A 615 -1.18 -25.52 21.16
N LYS A 616 -0.39 -24.69 20.46
CA LYS A 616 -0.81 -23.32 20.15
C LYS A 616 -1.93 -23.35 19.09
N PRO A 617 -2.86 -22.38 19.12
CA PRO A 617 -3.67 -22.03 17.96
C PRO A 617 -2.81 -21.94 16.69
N PRO A 618 -3.25 -22.51 15.56
CA PRO A 618 -2.55 -22.39 14.29
C PRO A 618 -2.65 -20.96 13.79
N ALA A 619 -1.73 -20.63 12.88
CA ALA A 619 -1.64 -19.31 12.31
C ALA A 619 -1.36 -19.35 10.81
N LEU A 620 -1.80 -18.30 10.14
CA LEU A 620 -1.33 -17.90 8.81
C LEU A 620 -0.44 -16.68 8.95
N MET A 621 0.59 -16.60 8.12
CA MET A 621 1.42 -15.41 8.01
C MET A 621 1.31 -14.83 6.61
N PHE A 622 1.32 -13.51 6.48
CA PHE A 622 1.32 -12.80 5.20
C PHE A 622 2.50 -11.84 5.18
N MET A 623 3.24 -11.87 4.06
CA MET A 623 4.27 -10.89 3.73
C MET A 623 4.28 -10.72 2.21
N HIS A 624 4.67 -9.55 1.72
CA HIS A 624 4.60 -9.28 0.29
C HIS A 624 5.74 -10.01 -0.46
N ILE A 625 6.99 -9.69 -0.10
CA ILE A 625 8.17 -10.29 -0.73
C ILE A 625 8.39 -11.70 -0.16
N PRO A 626 8.42 -12.74 -1.01
CA PRO A 626 8.57 -14.13 -0.60
C PRO A 626 9.89 -14.44 0.07
N VAL A 627 9.88 -15.30 1.09
CA VAL A 627 11.12 -15.80 1.70
C VAL A 627 11.93 -16.62 0.67
N PRO A 628 13.27 -16.64 0.75
CA PRO A 628 14.10 -17.37 -0.21
C PRO A 628 13.74 -18.87 -0.30
N GLU A 629 13.32 -19.45 0.81
CA GLU A 629 12.96 -20.87 0.93
C GLU A 629 11.72 -21.26 0.11
N ALA A 630 10.93 -20.29 -0.35
CA ALA A 630 9.82 -20.54 -1.28
C ALA A 630 10.30 -21.04 -2.66
N TYR A 631 11.55 -20.77 -3.00
CA TYR A 631 12.15 -21.09 -4.30
C TYR A 631 13.06 -22.33 -4.27
N GLU A 632 13.40 -22.82 -3.07
CA GLU A 632 14.36 -23.91 -2.85
C GLU A 632 13.70 -25.28 -3.00
N SER A 633 13.95 -25.91 -4.14
CA SER A 633 13.36 -27.19 -4.52
C SER A 633 13.78 -28.36 -3.62
N GLU A 634 14.92 -28.22 -2.94
CA GLU A 634 15.56 -29.17 -2.02
C GLU A 634 14.98 -29.13 -0.61
N LEU A 635 14.31 -28.03 -0.25
CA LEU A 635 13.61 -27.91 1.03
C LEU A 635 12.20 -28.49 0.97
N VAL A 636 11.69 -28.79 -0.22
CA VAL A 636 10.32 -29.27 -0.42
C VAL A 636 10.18 -30.69 0.11
N ASP A 637 9.18 -30.89 0.95
CA ASP A 637 8.87 -32.17 1.58
C ASP A 637 8.48 -33.22 0.52
N ALA A 638 8.81 -34.48 0.80
CA ALA A 638 8.34 -35.61 0.00
C ALA A 638 6.85 -35.86 0.28
N ALA A 639 6.10 -36.20 -0.77
CA ALA A 639 4.68 -36.52 -0.68
C ALA A 639 4.45 -37.77 0.17
N VAL A 640 3.50 -37.68 1.10
CA VAL A 640 3.11 -38.80 1.96
C VAL A 640 2.33 -39.84 1.13
N GLY A 641 2.84 -41.07 1.04
CA GLY A 641 2.10 -42.22 0.51
C GLY A 641 2.23 -42.54 -0.98
N GLY A 642 3.17 -41.96 -1.75
CA GLY A 642 3.38 -42.38 -3.15
C GLY A 642 4.66 -41.87 -3.82
N ALA A 643 5.42 -42.80 -4.43
CA ALA A 643 6.44 -42.67 -5.48
C ALA A 643 7.39 -41.44 -5.50
N GLY A 644 7.76 -40.87 -4.36
CA GLY A 644 8.85 -39.87 -4.28
C GLY A 644 8.55 -38.50 -4.91
N GLY A 645 7.27 -38.15 -5.14
CA GLY A 645 6.89 -36.82 -5.62
C GLY A 645 7.09 -35.73 -4.57
N LYS A 646 7.34 -34.48 -4.99
CA LYS A 646 7.45 -33.32 -4.08
C LYS A 646 6.06 -32.78 -3.70
N MET A 647 5.90 -32.27 -2.48
CA MET A 647 4.65 -31.64 -2.02
C MET A 647 4.47 -30.24 -2.62
N VAL A 648 4.07 -30.19 -3.88
CA VAL A 648 3.83 -28.96 -4.65
C VAL A 648 2.41 -28.93 -5.19
N LEU A 649 1.70 -27.85 -4.89
CA LEU A 649 0.40 -27.51 -5.44
C LEU A 649 0.62 -26.46 -6.53
N SER A 650 0.43 -26.84 -7.78
CA SER A 650 0.51 -25.93 -8.92
C SER A 650 -0.32 -26.50 -10.06
N ASP A 651 -0.90 -25.59 -10.85
CA ASP A 651 -1.58 -25.94 -12.09
C ASP A 651 -0.59 -26.07 -13.26
N GLU A 652 0.64 -25.55 -13.10
CA GLU A 652 1.75 -25.67 -14.06
C GLU A 652 2.42 -27.06 -13.96
N PRO A 653 2.33 -27.92 -14.99
CA PRO A 653 2.82 -29.30 -14.93
C PRO A 653 4.31 -29.41 -14.58
N GLY A 654 5.15 -28.57 -15.20
CA GLY A 654 6.61 -28.60 -14.99
C GLY A 654 7.02 -28.22 -13.55
N VAL A 655 6.28 -27.30 -12.93
CA VAL A 655 6.52 -26.86 -11.55
C VAL A 655 6.10 -27.97 -10.57
N LYS A 656 4.98 -28.65 -10.85
CA LYS A 656 4.46 -29.75 -10.04
C LYS A 656 5.37 -30.98 -10.03
N GLU A 657 6.00 -31.30 -11.16
CA GLU A 657 6.89 -32.47 -11.29
C GLU A 657 8.30 -32.20 -10.74
N THR A 658 8.92 -31.09 -11.12
CA THR A 658 10.33 -30.81 -10.77
C THR A 658 10.47 -30.14 -9.40
N GLY A 659 9.43 -29.42 -8.96
CA GLY A 659 9.48 -28.51 -7.82
C GLY A 659 10.39 -27.31 -8.05
N SER A 660 10.81 -27.03 -9.29
CA SER A 660 11.66 -25.89 -9.64
C SER A 660 10.83 -24.81 -10.32
N LEU A 661 11.08 -23.55 -9.95
CA LEU A 661 10.55 -22.40 -10.68
C LEU A 661 11.56 -21.94 -11.71
N LEU A 662 11.14 -21.12 -12.66
CA LEU A 662 12.06 -20.53 -13.63
C LEU A 662 13.06 -19.63 -12.88
N GLU A 663 14.30 -19.54 -13.38
CA GLU A 663 15.34 -18.72 -12.74
C GLU A 663 14.93 -17.23 -12.62
N ALA A 664 14.08 -16.74 -13.53
CA ALA A 664 13.48 -15.41 -13.46
C ALA A 664 12.60 -15.22 -12.22
N ASP A 665 11.87 -16.27 -11.81
CA ASP A 665 11.01 -16.25 -10.61
C ASP A 665 11.83 -16.35 -9.33
N GLN A 666 12.95 -17.09 -9.36
CA GLN A 666 13.83 -17.32 -8.21
C GLN A 666 14.56 -16.05 -7.71
N LYS A 667 14.65 -15.01 -8.55
CA LYS A 667 15.30 -13.72 -8.21
C LYS A 667 14.36 -12.73 -7.50
N GLY A 668 13.09 -13.09 -7.31
CA GLY A 668 12.07 -12.25 -6.65
C GLY A 668 11.89 -12.52 -5.15
N GLY A 669 12.81 -13.22 -4.50
CA GLY A 669 12.73 -13.48 -3.05
C GLY A 669 13.24 -12.34 -2.19
N GLN A 670 13.23 -12.49 -0.88
CA GLN A 670 13.90 -11.55 0.02
C GLN A 670 15.42 -11.61 -0.13
N GLY A 671 16.07 -10.48 0.16
CA GLY A 671 17.53 -10.30 0.13
C GLY A 671 18.30 -11.22 1.09
N ASP A 672 17.64 -11.62 2.17
CA ASP A 672 18.23 -12.37 3.28
C ASP A 672 17.21 -13.39 3.83
N ARG A 673 17.73 -14.34 4.60
CA ARG A 673 16.93 -15.36 5.30
C ARG A 673 16.76 -14.99 6.76
N GLY A 674 15.83 -15.66 7.44
CA GLY A 674 15.78 -15.61 8.91
C GLY A 674 14.42 -15.94 9.49
N ILE A 675 13.35 -15.36 8.95
CA ILE A 675 12.00 -15.56 9.49
C ILE A 675 11.53 -17.02 9.32
N PHE A 676 11.79 -17.65 8.17
CA PHE A 676 11.43 -19.05 7.93
C PHE A 676 12.15 -19.98 8.90
N ASP A 677 13.48 -19.85 9.02
CA ASP A 677 14.27 -20.63 9.97
C ASP A 677 13.84 -20.40 11.42
N ALA A 678 13.46 -19.17 11.78
CA ALA A 678 12.95 -18.86 13.10
C ALA A 678 11.64 -19.59 13.41
N ILE A 679 10.72 -19.67 12.45
CA ILE A 679 9.47 -20.43 12.59
C ILE A 679 9.76 -21.93 12.73
N VAL A 680 10.63 -22.48 11.88
CA VAL A 680 11.01 -23.91 11.93
C VAL A 680 11.64 -24.27 13.28
N LYS A 681 12.46 -23.38 13.86
CA LYS A 681 13.11 -23.57 15.17
C LYS A 681 12.14 -23.55 16.36
N GLN A 682 10.88 -23.12 16.19
CA GLN A 682 9.91 -23.10 17.30
C GLN A 682 9.46 -24.50 17.75
N GLY A 683 9.64 -25.53 16.93
CA GLY A 683 9.29 -26.90 17.27
C GLY A 683 8.75 -27.71 16.09
N GLY A 684 8.21 -28.89 16.42
CA GLY A 684 7.57 -29.77 15.44
C GLY A 684 6.33 -29.14 14.78
N GLU A 685 5.80 -29.81 13.75
CA GLU A 685 4.65 -29.33 12.95
C GLU A 685 3.44 -28.92 13.79
N GLU A 686 3.11 -29.67 14.84
CA GLU A 686 1.98 -29.35 15.73
C GLU A 686 2.31 -28.34 16.84
N GLU A 687 3.59 -28.14 17.17
CA GLU A 687 4.01 -27.25 18.27
C GLU A 687 4.10 -25.78 17.85
N ARG A 688 4.57 -25.54 16.62
CA ARG A 688 4.61 -24.19 16.04
C ARG A 688 3.22 -23.74 15.59
N ASP A 689 2.96 -22.44 15.66
CA ASP A 689 1.66 -21.88 15.28
C ASP A 689 1.52 -21.72 13.76
N VAL A 690 2.50 -21.11 13.09
CA VAL A 690 2.43 -20.83 11.65
C VAL A 690 2.43 -22.12 10.83
N LYS A 691 1.33 -22.35 10.09
CA LYS A 691 1.14 -23.52 9.22
C LYS A 691 1.36 -23.19 7.74
N ALA A 692 1.05 -21.95 7.35
CA ALA A 692 1.28 -21.48 6.00
C ALA A 692 1.61 -19.99 5.96
N ILE A 693 2.37 -19.59 4.93
CA ILE A 693 2.74 -18.22 4.62
C ILE A 693 2.21 -17.89 3.22
N GLY A 694 1.45 -16.79 3.11
CA GLY A 694 0.95 -16.25 1.85
C GLY A 694 1.80 -15.09 1.34
N PHE A 695 2.11 -15.10 0.05
CA PHE A 695 2.95 -14.11 -0.63
C PHE A 695 2.24 -13.44 -1.81
N GLY A 696 2.59 -12.18 -2.06
CA GLY A 696 2.32 -11.47 -3.32
C GLY A 696 3.56 -11.50 -4.23
N HIS A 697 3.88 -10.37 -4.85
CA HIS A 697 5.13 -9.99 -5.51
C HIS A 697 5.46 -10.72 -6.82
N ASN A 698 5.28 -12.04 -6.85
CA ASN A 698 5.51 -12.85 -8.04
C ASN A 698 4.18 -13.10 -8.76
N HIS A 699 3.91 -12.30 -9.78
CA HIS A 699 2.61 -12.29 -10.47
C HIS A 699 2.38 -13.54 -11.33
N LEU A 700 3.45 -14.27 -11.67
CA LEU A 700 3.43 -15.43 -12.56
C LEU A 700 3.66 -16.74 -11.81
N ASN A 701 3.52 -16.71 -10.50
CA ASN A 701 3.69 -17.87 -9.65
C ASN A 701 2.48 -18.03 -8.75
N GLU A 702 1.79 -19.15 -8.89
CA GLU A 702 0.66 -19.59 -8.08
C GLU A 702 1.01 -20.78 -7.19
N ALA A 703 2.25 -21.25 -7.22
CA ALA A 703 2.60 -22.49 -6.57
C ALA A 703 2.40 -22.36 -5.05
N CYS A 704 1.99 -23.45 -4.41
CA CYS A 704 2.11 -23.59 -2.97
C CYS A 704 2.95 -24.83 -2.65
N ARG A 705 4.03 -24.62 -1.91
CA ARG A 705 5.07 -25.64 -1.67
C ARG A 705 5.18 -25.90 -0.19
N ARG A 706 5.23 -27.17 0.21
CA ARG A 706 5.46 -27.52 1.61
C ARG A 706 6.95 -27.70 1.84
N SER A 707 7.54 -26.84 2.66
CA SER A 707 8.97 -26.90 3.01
C SER A 707 9.13 -27.01 4.51
N LYS A 708 9.79 -28.07 4.99
CA LYS A 708 9.95 -28.37 6.42
C LYS A 708 8.62 -28.34 7.20
N GLY A 709 7.53 -28.78 6.59
CA GLY A 709 6.19 -28.78 7.18
C GLY A 709 5.53 -27.40 7.31
N ILE A 710 5.92 -26.42 6.48
CA ILE A 710 5.26 -25.11 6.36
C ILE A 710 4.89 -24.91 4.89
N TRP A 711 3.65 -24.49 4.62
CA TRP A 711 3.21 -24.18 3.27
C TRP A 711 3.56 -22.76 2.86
N LEU A 712 4.26 -22.62 1.74
CA LEU A 712 4.71 -21.36 1.16
C LEU A 712 3.90 -21.12 -0.12
N CYS A 713 2.86 -20.28 -0.05
CA CYS A 713 1.85 -20.12 -1.09
C CYS A 713 1.91 -18.74 -1.75
N PHE A 714 1.99 -18.70 -3.07
CA PHE A 714 1.89 -17.45 -3.84
C PHE A 714 0.46 -17.14 -4.27
N ASN A 715 0.12 -15.86 -4.42
CA ASN A 715 -1.20 -15.42 -4.86
C ASN A 715 -1.45 -15.55 -6.38
N GLY A 716 -0.41 -15.40 -7.22
CA GLY A 716 -0.51 -15.53 -8.68
C GLY A 716 -1.05 -14.31 -9.43
N GLY A 717 -0.95 -13.09 -8.87
CA GLY A 717 -1.26 -11.84 -9.58
C GLY A 717 -2.76 -11.60 -9.85
N SER A 718 -3.35 -10.63 -9.13
CA SER A 718 -4.81 -10.43 -9.12
C SER A 718 -5.33 -9.33 -10.05
N SER A 719 -4.48 -8.75 -10.90
CA SER A 719 -4.81 -7.55 -11.67
C SER A 719 -4.27 -7.57 -13.08
N TYR A 720 -4.99 -6.92 -14.00
CA TYR A 720 -4.51 -6.64 -15.35
C TYR A 720 -3.57 -5.43 -15.43
N ALA A 721 -3.45 -4.63 -14.35
CA ALA A 721 -2.49 -3.52 -14.30
C ALA A 721 -1.08 -4.00 -13.92
N GLY A 722 -0.97 -5.08 -13.15
CA GLY A 722 0.31 -5.75 -12.90
C GLY A 722 0.82 -6.48 -14.14
N TYR A 723 2.15 -6.64 -14.28
CA TYR A 723 2.71 -7.47 -15.34
C TYR A 723 2.16 -8.90 -15.27
N GLY A 724 2.16 -9.61 -16.39
CA GLY A 724 1.59 -10.95 -16.47
C GLY A 724 2.05 -11.71 -17.71
N LYS A 725 1.23 -12.67 -18.13
CA LYS A 725 1.46 -13.47 -19.33
C LYS A 725 0.11 -13.95 -19.85
N PRO A 726 -0.18 -13.89 -21.17
CA PRO A 726 -1.46 -14.34 -21.72
C PRO A 726 -1.85 -15.77 -21.35
N THR A 727 -0.86 -16.67 -21.26
CA THR A 727 -1.08 -18.09 -20.91
C THR A 727 -1.25 -18.32 -19.41
N PHE A 728 -1.18 -17.27 -18.58
CA PHE A 728 -1.27 -17.35 -17.14
C PHE A 728 -2.44 -16.50 -16.66
N ALA A 729 -3.57 -17.14 -16.36
CA ALA A 729 -4.79 -16.44 -15.97
C ALA A 729 -4.57 -15.62 -14.69
N ARG A 730 -5.13 -14.40 -14.66
CA ARG A 730 -5.22 -13.58 -13.44
C ARG A 730 -6.00 -14.35 -12.39
N ARG A 731 -5.57 -14.26 -11.13
CA ARG A 731 -6.15 -15.08 -10.06
C ARG A 731 -6.04 -14.45 -8.67
N VAL A 732 -6.88 -14.96 -7.78
CA VAL A 732 -6.80 -14.73 -6.33
C VAL A 732 -6.74 -16.06 -5.61
N ARG A 733 -5.98 -16.10 -4.51
CA ARG A 733 -5.98 -17.26 -3.61
C ARG A 733 -7.02 -17.10 -2.52
N VAL A 734 -7.74 -18.18 -2.24
CA VAL A 734 -8.66 -18.27 -1.11
C VAL A 734 -8.05 -19.19 -0.05
N PHE A 735 -8.11 -18.77 1.21
CA PHE A 735 -7.88 -19.62 2.37
C PHE A 735 -9.20 -19.82 3.10
N HIS A 736 -9.54 -21.06 3.38
CA HIS A 736 -10.75 -21.42 4.09
C HIS A 736 -10.38 -22.21 5.34
N LEU A 737 -10.55 -21.55 6.47
CA LEU A 737 -10.40 -22.11 7.79
C LEU A 737 -11.71 -22.78 8.15
N SER A 738 -11.65 -24.07 8.50
CA SER A 738 -12.82 -24.86 8.86
C SER A 738 -12.54 -25.66 10.12
N ASP A 739 -13.60 -26.21 10.72
CA ASP A 739 -13.53 -26.89 12.02
C ASP A 739 -12.82 -26.02 13.06
N PHE A 740 -13.23 -24.75 13.16
CA PHE A 740 -12.69 -23.78 14.11
C PHE A 740 -11.16 -23.62 14.04
N GLY A 741 -10.60 -23.68 12.83
CA GLY A 741 -9.17 -23.56 12.59
C GLY A 741 -8.39 -24.86 12.77
N ASN A 742 -9.03 -26.00 12.98
CA ASN A 742 -8.35 -27.31 12.94
C ASN A 742 -8.00 -27.73 11.50
N LYS A 743 -8.61 -27.11 10.49
CA LYS A 743 -8.33 -27.39 9.08
C LYS A 743 -8.17 -26.12 8.25
N ILE A 744 -7.11 -26.06 7.45
CA ILE A 744 -6.83 -24.99 6.48
C ILE A 744 -6.88 -25.59 5.08
N SER A 745 -7.77 -25.08 4.25
CA SER A 745 -7.87 -25.41 2.83
C SER A 745 -7.61 -24.18 1.95
N THR A 746 -7.16 -24.40 0.72
CA THR A 746 -6.91 -23.32 -0.25
C THR A 746 -7.34 -23.73 -1.65
N TRP A 747 -7.67 -22.74 -2.47
CA TRP A 747 -7.89 -22.85 -3.91
C TRP A 747 -7.68 -21.49 -4.56
N HIS A 748 -7.72 -21.44 -5.89
CA HIS A 748 -7.76 -20.21 -6.66
C HIS A 748 -9.10 -19.97 -7.33
N ARG A 749 -9.40 -18.69 -7.56
CA ARG A 749 -10.32 -18.24 -8.60
C ARG A 749 -9.53 -17.66 -9.75
N LEU A 750 -9.86 -18.09 -10.96
CA LEU A 750 -9.16 -17.69 -12.18
C LEU A 750 -10.08 -16.85 -13.06
N ASP A 751 -9.46 -15.98 -13.84
CA ASP A 751 -10.08 -15.27 -14.95
C ASP A 751 -10.46 -16.26 -16.08
N GLY A 752 -11.32 -15.83 -16.99
CA GLY A 752 -11.83 -16.64 -18.10
C GLY A 752 -13.26 -17.11 -17.87
N ALA A 753 -14.07 -17.09 -18.93
CA ALA A 753 -15.46 -17.53 -18.87
C ALA A 753 -15.58 -19.01 -18.52
N GLU A 754 -14.63 -19.82 -19.02
CA GLU A 754 -14.49 -21.25 -18.75
C GLU A 754 -14.16 -21.57 -17.29
N ASN A 755 -13.67 -20.59 -16.52
CA ASN A 755 -13.30 -20.74 -15.11
C ASN A 755 -14.36 -20.18 -14.14
N ALA A 756 -15.44 -19.59 -14.66
CA ALA A 756 -16.51 -19.02 -13.84
C ALA A 756 -17.07 -20.05 -12.83
N GLY A 757 -17.10 -19.69 -11.54
CA GLY A 757 -17.57 -20.56 -10.46
C GLY A 757 -16.66 -21.74 -10.11
N LYS A 758 -15.60 -22.03 -10.86
CA LYS A 758 -14.69 -23.16 -10.61
C LYS A 758 -13.65 -22.83 -9.54
N ARG A 759 -13.40 -23.78 -8.63
CA ARG A 759 -12.26 -23.74 -7.71
C ARG A 759 -11.14 -24.54 -8.36
N VAL A 760 -9.97 -23.92 -8.50
CA VAL A 760 -8.81 -24.54 -9.15
C VAL A 760 -7.71 -24.75 -8.12
N GLY A 761 -6.97 -25.85 -8.24
CA GLY A 761 -5.89 -26.18 -7.32
C GLY A 761 -6.35 -26.38 -5.86
N GLU A 762 -7.56 -26.89 -5.64
CA GLU A 762 -8.10 -27.10 -4.29
C GLU A 762 -7.27 -28.11 -3.50
N ALA A 763 -6.84 -27.74 -2.29
CA ALA A 763 -5.99 -28.57 -1.45
C ALA A 763 -6.18 -28.27 0.04
N VAL A 764 -5.80 -29.25 0.87
CA VAL A 764 -5.72 -29.09 2.33
C VAL A 764 -4.27 -28.83 2.71
N LEU A 765 -4.00 -27.66 3.30
CA LEU A 765 -2.67 -27.27 3.75
C LEU A 765 -2.39 -27.82 5.16
N TYR A 766 -3.41 -27.85 6.02
CA TYR A 766 -3.25 -28.31 7.39
C TYR A 766 -4.55 -28.96 7.86
N GLU A 767 -4.43 -30.09 8.55
CA GLU A 767 -5.52 -30.75 9.27
C GLU A 767 -4.91 -31.33 10.55
N TYR A 768 -5.42 -30.92 11.71
CA TYR A 768 -4.85 -31.34 12.99
C TYR A 768 -4.77 -32.86 13.11
N GLY A 769 -3.57 -33.38 13.43
CA GLY A 769 -3.34 -34.81 13.63
C GLY A 769 -3.19 -35.63 12.33
N ARG A 770 -2.94 -34.98 11.18
CA ARG A 770 -2.65 -35.65 9.91
C ARG A 770 -1.40 -35.13 9.21
#